data_AF-A0A3A9SQV3-F1
#
_entry.id   AF-A0A3A9SQV3-F1
#
_cell.length_a   1.000
_cell.length_b   1.000
_cell.length_c   1.000
_cell.angle_alpha   90.00
_cell.angle_beta   90.00
_cell.angle_gamma   90.00
#
_symmetry.space_group_name_H-M   'P 1'
#
loop_
_entity.id
_entity.type
_entity.pdbx_description
1 polymer ?
#
loop_
_entity_poly.entity_id
_entity_poly.type
_entity_poly.pdbx_seq_one_letter_code
_entity_poly.pdbx_strand_id
1 'polypeptide(L)'
;MINQNKIIIRGTGVRAKNLINELESYKKTVPDVYNEIMQKIFGFIDIDPQKQGTFFYNIPVYGPSILSDFKDTFLYVVAIADCKTILDEIQNDNGSNIRVITDMEFVREIHLDLTSGIYRTCDDELKTIIDDAATIVKNDYDISRIRKCFCDEVDAFAIRMVKALFFLNDRAVLTCNKQITITTSQSEKYCTEPLVIGMFTSTFGGGGTERVVSHLAKSFVEQGMKVFIFVDQNSDQEYAIPENVELVRFKHPLGEDFYNDIEERYQILKEKKINIACFHFPYEGALLYYEALLCKLMGVKTFVEAHTSFINALRQRGGLFENKKIYTLVDKLVVLSKTDELFWRDNGVEAQYIPNPFPIKELGIEIKQEKNVLLWVGKLDQKYKRVFDLIPIVARVKSIIPDVKLYIVGATVDEKEGKYFKQQIAEKKLENNIIFCGFVSDVDSYYQMASVMLMTSPGEGFPMALAEAKTNGLPVVMYDLPYLELVKDGKGVVTVKQGDIKSFADEVVSLLTDDDRREELSKQARKSAEYFMNYNIVGAWKNVFEGISDEEIVSEAQDQERALIWKLLDESMKVTNDKRKLDELREIDLEDRRRLQKNFGFIDWHLTPKLDKPYIDAIVDAIVDQTKDRSYRSIVEIGCGLGDIIGDSLLEGYSRKAYDLSSEVICAARERFMKRGVEWYVGSFNDVKDRDIEFLIAVNFIHSIKPEYLLEYFNNLYSRNKIKYLIVDKVTGNYPYTHDFESLLPEYVHEIKRFGPYYADGGERYILLWENMTYGSD
;
A
#
# COMPACT_ATOMS: atom_id res chain seq x y z
N MET A 1 -11.05 5.20 36.46
CA MET A 1 -10.57 6.43 37.12
C MET A 1 -11.45 6.94 38.26
N ILE A 2 -12.71 6.48 38.40
CA ILE A 2 -13.70 6.99 39.37
C ILE A 2 -13.22 7.01 40.84
N ASN A 3 -12.22 6.21 41.22
CA ASN A 3 -11.67 6.16 42.59
C ASN A 3 -10.51 7.13 42.86
N GLN A 4 -10.08 7.95 41.89
CA GLN A 4 -9.00 8.93 42.07
C GLN A 4 -9.53 10.35 42.19
N ASN A 5 -9.02 11.10 43.17
CA ASN A 5 -9.62 12.36 43.60
C ASN A 5 -9.19 13.59 42.76
N LYS A 6 -8.04 13.53 42.06
CA LYS A 6 -7.47 14.67 41.29
C LYS A 6 -6.63 14.20 40.10
N ILE A 7 -6.65 14.98 39.01
CA ILE A 7 -5.89 14.77 37.77
C ILE A 7 -4.96 15.97 37.55
N ILE A 8 -3.70 15.69 37.21
CA ILE A 8 -2.70 16.71 36.86
C ILE A 8 -2.13 16.40 35.48
N ILE A 9 -2.05 17.41 34.60
CA ILE A 9 -1.57 17.25 33.22
C ILE A 9 -0.21 17.93 33.05
N ARG A 10 0.79 17.22 32.52
CA ARG A 10 2.12 17.80 32.25
C ARG A 10 2.17 18.48 30.87
N GLY A 11 2.52 19.77 30.87
CA GLY A 11 2.79 20.60 29.69
C GLY A 11 1.60 21.43 29.22
N THR A 12 1.89 22.55 28.57
CA THR A 12 0.88 23.47 27.97
C THR A 12 1.07 23.66 26.46
N GLY A 13 1.63 22.65 25.79
CA GLY A 13 1.95 22.65 24.36
C GLY A 13 0.83 22.13 23.45
N VAL A 14 1.17 21.85 22.18
CA VAL A 14 0.22 21.37 21.16
C VAL A 14 -0.51 20.09 21.59
N ARG A 15 0.17 19.15 22.26
CA ARG A 15 -0.47 17.91 22.75
C ARG A 15 -1.48 18.17 23.87
N ALA A 16 -1.14 19.03 24.84
CA ALA A 16 -2.08 19.43 25.89
C ALA A 16 -3.31 20.15 25.29
N LYS A 17 -3.10 20.97 24.25
CA LYS A 17 -4.19 21.59 23.48
C LYS A 17 -5.08 20.53 22.81
N ASN A 18 -4.48 19.54 22.15
CA ASN A 18 -5.22 18.47 21.49
C ASN A 18 -6.03 17.64 22.49
N LEU A 19 -5.43 17.30 23.64
CA LEU A 19 -6.12 16.61 24.72
C LEU A 19 -7.32 17.41 25.24
N ILE A 20 -7.16 18.72 25.49
CA ILE A 20 -8.29 19.55 25.93
C ILE A 20 -9.37 19.67 24.86
N ASN A 21 -9.00 19.84 23.59
CA ASN A 21 -9.98 19.86 22.49
C ASN A 21 -10.75 18.53 22.39
N GLU A 22 -10.06 17.41 22.60
CA GLU A 22 -10.67 16.08 22.66
C GLU A 22 -11.61 15.95 23.87
N LEU A 23 -11.22 16.46 25.05
CA LEU A 23 -12.12 16.50 26.21
C LEU A 23 -13.34 17.40 25.96
N GLU A 24 -13.15 18.58 25.35
CA GLU A 24 -14.24 19.49 24.97
C GLU A 24 -15.20 18.88 23.96
N SER A 25 -14.77 17.92 23.14
CA SER A 25 -15.67 17.16 22.26
C SER A 25 -16.74 16.40 23.06
N TYR A 26 -16.42 15.92 24.27
CA TYR A 26 -17.37 15.27 25.18
C TYR A 26 -18.43 16.22 25.72
N LYS A 27 -18.18 17.52 25.75
CA LYS A 27 -19.14 18.52 26.24
C LYS A 27 -20.45 18.48 25.46
N LYS A 28 -20.39 18.13 24.17
CA LYS A 28 -21.56 18.00 23.29
C LYS A 28 -22.20 16.61 23.38
N THR A 29 -21.41 15.56 23.57
CA THR A 29 -21.88 14.16 23.48
C THR A 29 -22.30 13.57 24.84
N VAL A 30 -21.57 13.87 25.91
CA VAL A 30 -21.79 13.39 27.29
C VAL A 30 -21.45 14.48 28.32
N PRO A 31 -22.29 15.52 28.47
CA PRO A 31 -21.97 16.72 29.26
C PRO A 31 -21.63 16.45 30.72
N ASP A 32 -22.27 15.46 31.34
CA ASP A 32 -22.04 15.12 32.75
C ASP A 32 -20.63 14.56 32.99
N VAL A 33 -20.14 13.76 32.04
CA VAL A 33 -18.80 13.15 32.12
C VAL A 33 -17.73 14.19 31.80
N TYR A 34 -17.98 15.05 30.82
CA TYR A 34 -17.16 16.24 30.60
C TYR A 34 -17.05 17.08 31.88
N ASN A 35 -18.17 17.40 32.52
CA ASN A 35 -18.19 18.19 33.75
C ASN A 35 -17.44 17.49 34.89
N GLU A 36 -17.61 16.18 35.06
CA GLU A 36 -16.93 15.40 36.09
C GLU A 36 -15.41 15.36 35.87
N ILE A 37 -14.96 15.10 34.64
CA ILE A 37 -13.53 15.05 34.29
C ILE A 37 -12.90 16.43 34.48
N MET A 38 -13.55 17.48 33.95
CA MET A 38 -13.04 18.85 34.05
C MET A 38 -12.97 19.34 35.51
N GLN A 39 -13.88 18.90 36.38
CA GLN A 39 -13.80 19.18 37.83
C GLN A 39 -12.66 18.44 38.52
N LYS A 40 -12.26 17.28 38.01
CA LYS A 40 -11.14 16.50 38.56
C LYS A 40 -9.77 17.01 38.09
N ILE A 41 -9.70 17.74 36.97
CA ILE A 41 -8.45 18.37 36.52
C ILE A 41 -8.10 19.51 37.47
N PHE A 42 -7.13 19.25 38.34
CA PHE A 42 -6.66 20.22 39.32
C PHE A 42 -5.80 21.31 38.67
N GLY A 43 -4.97 20.94 37.69
CA GLY A 43 -4.01 21.88 37.10
C GLY A 43 -3.10 21.28 36.05
N PHE A 44 -2.44 22.17 35.33
CA PHE A 44 -1.30 21.83 34.48
C PHE A 44 0.01 22.01 35.25
N ILE A 45 1.04 21.26 34.88
CA ILE A 45 2.42 21.49 35.33
C ILE A 45 3.31 21.78 34.14
N ASP A 46 4.04 22.90 34.18
CA ASP A 46 5.01 23.26 33.15
C ASP A 46 6.38 23.59 33.77
N ILE A 47 7.43 23.08 33.13
CA ILE A 47 8.82 23.32 33.57
C ILE A 47 9.29 24.74 33.22
N ASP A 48 8.62 25.40 32.27
CA ASP A 48 8.92 26.78 31.88
C ASP A 48 8.42 27.75 32.98
N PRO A 49 9.32 28.45 33.69
CA PRO A 49 8.94 29.38 34.76
C PRO A 49 8.04 30.52 34.29
N GLN A 50 8.10 30.89 33.00
CA GLN A 50 7.27 31.97 32.45
C GLN A 50 5.79 31.61 32.35
N LYS A 51 5.47 30.31 32.34
CA LYS A 51 4.09 29.81 32.25
C LYS A 51 3.49 29.49 33.61
N GLN A 52 4.31 29.36 34.65
CA GLN A 52 3.84 29.07 35.99
C GLN A 52 3.08 30.27 36.57
N GLY A 53 1.98 30.02 37.28
CA GLY A 53 1.08 31.06 37.78
C GLY A 53 0.15 31.66 36.73
N THR A 54 0.15 31.13 35.50
CA THR A 54 -0.82 31.49 34.45
C THR A 54 -1.99 30.50 34.40
N PHE A 55 -2.91 30.70 33.44
CA PHE A 55 -4.01 29.78 33.17
C PHE A 55 -3.92 29.25 31.73
N PHE A 56 -4.16 27.96 31.55
CA PHE A 56 -4.32 27.29 30.27
C PHE A 56 -5.75 26.74 30.18
N TYR A 57 -6.57 27.24 29.24
CA TYR A 57 -8.01 26.90 29.18
C TYR A 57 -8.77 27.12 30.51
N ASN A 58 -8.49 28.23 31.19
CA ASN A 58 -9.04 28.58 32.52
C ASN A 58 -8.66 27.61 33.66
N ILE A 59 -7.68 26.72 33.44
CA ILE A 59 -7.13 25.81 34.44
C ILE A 59 -5.74 26.34 34.85
N PRO A 60 -5.41 26.41 36.14
CA PRO A 60 -4.14 26.96 36.62
C PRO A 60 -2.94 26.12 36.17
N VAL A 61 -1.82 26.81 35.89
CA VAL A 61 -0.53 26.21 35.54
C VAL A 61 0.43 26.37 36.71
N TYR A 62 0.97 25.27 37.22
CA TYR A 62 1.87 25.22 38.36
C TYR A 62 3.29 24.84 37.96
N GLY A 63 4.24 25.15 38.83
CA GLY A 63 5.59 24.60 38.74
C GLY A 63 5.65 23.16 39.27
N PRO A 64 6.71 22.40 38.92
CA PRO A 64 6.86 21.00 39.36
C PRO A 64 6.81 20.79 40.88
N SER A 65 7.19 21.81 41.66
CA SER A 65 7.18 21.78 43.12
C SER A 65 5.78 21.55 43.73
N ILE A 66 4.69 21.84 43.00
CA ILE A 66 3.33 21.59 43.50
C ILE A 66 3.10 20.11 43.82
N LEU A 67 3.86 19.20 43.21
CA LEU A 67 3.73 17.76 43.42
C LEU A 67 4.04 17.35 44.87
N SER A 68 4.89 18.09 45.59
CA SER A 68 5.18 17.81 47.01
C SER A 68 4.00 18.12 47.95
N ASP A 69 3.03 18.91 47.48
CA ASP A 69 1.88 19.34 48.29
C ASP A 69 0.75 18.31 48.30
N PHE A 70 0.82 17.26 47.46
CA PHE A 70 -0.20 16.22 47.38
C PHE A 70 0.17 15.01 48.25
N LYS A 71 -0.64 14.79 49.30
CA LYS A 71 -0.51 13.61 50.19
C LYS A 71 -1.46 12.46 49.82
N ASP A 72 -2.45 12.70 48.96
CA ASP A 72 -3.47 11.74 48.53
C ASP A 72 -3.15 11.09 47.16
N THR A 73 -3.90 10.07 46.75
CA THR A 73 -3.77 9.42 45.43
C THR A 73 -4.22 10.35 44.29
N PHE A 74 -3.37 10.60 43.29
CA PHE A 74 -3.70 11.39 42.09
C PHE A 74 -3.27 10.69 40.78
N LEU A 75 -3.96 11.02 39.68
CA LEU A 75 -3.60 10.59 38.32
C LEU A 75 -2.70 11.64 37.67
N TYR A 76 -1.53 11.22 37.21
CA TYR A 76 -0.59 12.08 36.51
C TYR A 76 -0.60 11.75 35.01
N VAL A 77 -1.05 12.71 34.20
CA VAL A 77 -1.21 12.56 32.75
C VAL A 77 -0.05 13.24 32.03
N VAL A 78 0.73 12.48 31.28
CA VAL A 78 1.90 12.97 30.53
C VAL A 78 1.50 13.24 29.09
N ALA A 79 1.29 14.51 28.75
CA ALA A 79 0.98 14.96 27.39
C ALA A 79 2.28 15.27 26.58
N ILE A 80 3.31 14.43 26.71
CA ILE A 80 4.62 14.59 26.04
C ILE A 80 5.09 13.23 25.50
N ALA A 81 5.89 13.22 24.44
CA ALA A 81 6.32 12.02 23.71
C ALA A 81 7.27 11.08 24.46
N ASP A 82 7.80 11.46 25.63
CA ASP A 82 8.85 10.71 26.32
C ASP A 82 8.46 10.33 27.75
N CYS A 83 7.74 9.21 27.89
CA CYS A 83 7.21 8.76 29.17
C CYS A 83 8.27 8.14 30.08
N LYS A 84 9.34 7.56 29.53
CA LYS A 84 10.29 6.73 30.30
C LYS A 84 11.18 7.57 31.22
N THR A 85 11.76 8.65 30.70
CA THR A 85 12.59 9.57 31.49
C THR A 85 11.79 10.28 32.59
N ILE A 86 10.52 10.58 32.30
CA ILE A 86 9.60 11.22 33.25
C ILE A 86 9.17 10.24 34.36
N LEU A 87 8.96 8.97 34.03
CA LEU A 87 8.69 7.91 35.00
C LEU A 87 9.84 7.75 35.99
N ASP A 88 11.08 7.80 35.50
CA ASP A 88 12.29 7.71 36.34
C ASP A 88 12.46 8.94 37.26
N GLU A 89 12.06 10.13 36.80
CA GLU A 89 12.05 11.37 37.63
C GLU A 89 11.00 11.31 38.75
N ILE A 90 9.78 10.84 38.46
CA ILE A 90 8.65 10.87 39.40
C ILE A 90 8.71 9.71 40.41
N GLN A 91 9.15 8.52 39.99
CA GLN A 91 9.25 7.34 40.87
C GLN A 91 10.36 7.47 41.93
N ASN A 92 11.39 8.27 41.68
CA ASN A 92 12.50 8.44 42.62
C ASN A 92 12.18 9.39 43.79
N ASP A 93 11.19 10.28 43.65
CA ASP A 93 10.91 11.33 44.66
C ASP A 93 9.61 11.12 45.47
N ASN A 94 8.61 10.39 44.95
CA ASN A 94 7.30 10.30 45.62
C ASN A 94 6.75 8.87 45.57
N GLY A 95 6.77 8.17 46.72
CA GLY A 95 6.38 6.76 46.86
C GLY A 95 4.98 6.41 46.35
N SER A 96 4.77 5.10 46.15
CA SER A 96 3.60 4.23 45.81
C SER A 96 2.18 4.76 45.49
N ASN A 97 1.86 6.05 45.53
CA ASN A 97 0.49 6.60 45.42
C ASN A 97 0.23 7.38 44.12
N ILE A 98 1.17 7.38 43.17
CA ILE A 98 1.06 8.09 41.89
C ILE A 98 0.85 7.09 40.76
N ARG A 99 -0.25 7.22 40.01
CA ARG A 99 -0.45 6.52 38.75
C ARG A 99 -0.09 7.46 37.61
N VAL A 100 0.89 7.10 36.79
CA VAL A 100 1.31 7.87 35.63
C VAL A 100 0.78 7.20 34.38
N ILE A 101 0.12 7.96 33.50
CA ILE A 101 -0.38 7.50 32.21
C ILE A 101 -0.12 8.55 31.13
N THR A 102 -0.07 8.11 29.87
CA THR A 102 -0.01 9.01 28.71
C THR A 102 -1.35 9.72 28.48
N ASP A 103 -1.34 10.80 27.68
CA ASP A 103 -2.55 11.42 27.16
C ASP A 103 -3.45 10.41 26.43
N MET A 104 -2.87 9.53 25.59
CA MET A 104 -3.64 8.48 24.92
C MET A 104 -4.24 7.43 25.89
N GLU A 105 -3.49 6.99 26.90
CA GLU A 105 -4.02 6.06 27.91
C GLU A 105 -5.11 6.70 28.77
N PHE A 106 -4.99 8.00 29.06
CA PHE A 106 -6.00 8.76 29.79
C PHE A 106 -7.31 8.86 29.02
N VAL A 107 -7.22 9.23 27.75
CA VAL A 107 -8.36 9.22 26.82
C VAL A 107 -8.97 7.82 26.74
N ARG A 108 -8.15 6.77 26.62
CA ARG A 108 -8.63 5.38 26.59
C ARG A 108 -9.36 4.99 27.87
N GLU A 109 -8.87 5.40 29.04
CA GLU A 109 -9.54 5.13 30.31
C GLU A 109 -10.86 5.89 30.46
N ILE A 110 -10.94 7.14 29.97
CA ILE A 110 -12.19 7.88 29.88
C ILE A 110 -13.19 7.12 29.01
N HIS A 111 -12.77 6.63 27.85
CA HIS A 111 -13.62 5.82 26.97
C HIS A 111 -14.07 4.51 27.62
N LEU A 112 -13.20 3.83 28.38
CA LEU A 112 -13.53 2.60 29.10
C LEU A 112 -14.51 2.85 30.26
N ASP A 113 -14.32 3.93 31.02
CA ASP A 113 -15.25 4.33 32.08
C ASP A 113 -16.59 4.78 31.47
N LEU A 114 -16.56 5.55 30.36
CA LEU A 114 -17.74 5.96 29.60
C LEU A 114 -18.53 4.78 29.06
N THR A 115 -17.87 3.84 28.39
CA THR A 115 -18.53 2.60 27.93
C THR A 115 -19.13 1.87 29.12
N SER A 116 -18.41 1.70 30.24
CA SER A 116 -18.96 1.05 31.44
C SER A 116 -20.11 1.82 32.13
N GLY A 117 -20.17 3.15 32.00
CA GLY A 117 -21.20 4.03 32.56
C GLY A 117 -22.42 4.18 31.65
N ILE A 118 -22.22 4.26 30.33
CA ILE A 118 -23.24 4.18 29.28
C ILE A 118 -23.97 2.84 29.40
N TYR A 119 -23.28 1.74 29.73
CA TYR A 119 -23.88 0.44 30.09
C TYR A 119 -24.87 0.49 31.27
N ARG A 120 -24.82 1.53 32.13
CA ARG A 120 -25.71 1.70 33.29
C ARG A 120 -26.88 2.66 33.03
N THR A 121 -26.79 3.54 32.03
CA THR A 121 -27.78 4.61 31.77
C THR A 121 -28.49 4.50 30.42
N CYS A 122 -28.11 3.55 29.57
CA CYS A 122 -28.81 3.27 28.32
C CYS A 122 -30.13 2.51 28.55
N ASP A 123 -31.13 2.82 27.72
CA ASP A 123 -32.27 1.93 27.50
C ASP A 123 -31.79 0.57 26.97
N ASP A 124 -32.54 -0.50 27.26
CA ASP A 124 -32.14 -1.89 27.01
C ASP A 124 -31.77 -2.14 25.53
N GLU A 125 -32.34 -1.34 24.62
CA GLU A 125 -32.11 -1.39 23.18
C GLU A 125 -30.70 -0.89 22.78
N LEU A 126 -30.23 0.25 23.29
CA LEU A 126 -28.91 0.79 22.96
C LEU A 126 -27.79 -0.04 23.61
N LYS A 127 -28.08 -0.62 24.78
CA LYS A 127 -27.21 -1.58 25.45
C LYS A 127 -27.06 -2.86 24.63
N THR A 128 -28.16 -3.37 24.08
CA THR A 128 -28.15 -4.49 23.14
C THR A 128 -27.36 -4.16 21.86
N ILE A 129 -27.51 -2.95 21.31
CA ILE A 129 -26.75 -2.50 20.13
C ILE A 129 -25.24 -2.42 20.41
N ILE A 130 -24.84 -1.92 21.58
CA ILE A 130 -23.43 -1.85 21.99
C ILE A 130 -22.87 -3.24 22.33
N ASP A 131 -23.65 -4.10 22.98
CA ASP A 131 -23.30 -5.50 23.24
C ASP A 131 -23.17 -6.30 21.94
N ASP A 132 -24.08 -6.09 20.98
CA ASP A 132 -24.03 -6.68 19.64
C ASP A 132 -22.85 -6.12 18.85
N ALA A 133 -22.57 -4.82 18.89
CA ALA A 133 -21.39 -4.20 18.27
C ALA A 133 -20.08 -4.73 18.88
N ALA A 134 -19.99 -4.83 20.21
CA ALA A 134 -18.85 -5.40 20.92
C ALA A 134 -18.69 -6.90 20.65
N THR A 135 -19.80 -7.61 20.41
CA THR A 135 -19.83 -9.03 20.03
C THR A 135 -19.44 -9.22 18.56
N ILE A 136 -19.88 -8.35 17.64
CA ILE A 136 -19.47 -8.31 16.23
C ILE A 136 -17.95 -8.12 16.14
N VAL A 137 -17.41 -7.14 16.89
CA VAL A 137 -15.96 -6.89 16.98
C VAL A 137 -15.20 -8.11 17.54
N LYS A 138 -15.84 -8.92 18.40
CA LYS A 138 -15.23 -10.11 19.02
C LYS A 138 -15.38 -11.41 18.20
N ASN A 139 -16.45 -11.60 17.43
CA ASN A 139 -16.92 -12.94 17.01
C ASN A 139 -17.30 -13.14 15.52
N ASP A 140 -16.82 -12.35 14.56
CA ASP A 140 -17.03 -12.59 13.10
C ASP A 140 -18.50 -12.90 12.73
N TYR A 141 -19.44 -12.01 13.07
CA TYR A 141 -20.88 -12.25 12.86
C TYR A 141 -21.42 -11.75 11.52
N ASP A 142 -22.32 -12.54 10.94
CA ASP A 142 -23.17 -12.18 9.80
C ASP A 142 -24.31 -11.23 10.23
N ILE A 143 -24.17 -9.94 9.86
CA ILE A 143 -25.11 -8.86 10.21
C ILE A 143 -26.51 -9.04 9.57
N SER A 144 -26.66 -9.93 8.58
CA SER A 144 -27.97 -10.24 7.99
C SER A 144 -29.01 -10.74 9.01
N ARG A 145 -28.56 -11.35 10.12
CA ARG A 145 -29.41 -11.75 11.25
C ARG A 145 -29.93 -10.57 12.07
N ILE A 146 -29.16 -9.48 12.19
CA ILE A 146 -29.54 -8.30 12.98
C ILE A 146 -30.63 -7.51 12.27
N ARG A 147 -30.54 -7.39 10.94
CA ARG A 147 -31.57 -6.78 10.09
C ARG A 147 -32.96 -7.41 10.26
N LYS A 148 -33.02 -8.69 10.62
CA LYS A 148 -34.25 -9.45 10.81
C LYS A 148 -34.96 -9.14 12.14
N CYS A 149 -34.25 -8.55 13.11
CA CYS A 149 -34.79 -8.24 14.44
C CYS A 149 -35.42 -6.83 14.54
N PHE A 150 -35.06 -5.90 13.65
CA PHE A 150 -35.49 -4.51 13.71
C PHE A 150 -36.29 -4.14 12.46
N CYS A 151 -37.55 -4.57 12.38
CA CYS A 151 -38.36 -4.44 11.16
C CYS A 151 -39.00 -3.05 10.94
N ASP A 152 -39.06 -2.17 11.95
CA ASP A 152 -39.73 -0.86 11.82
C ASP A 152 -38.85 0.37 12.17
N GLU A 153 -37.60 0.18 12.63
CA GLU A 153 -36.63 1.26 13.00
C GLU A 153 -35.24 1.12 12.33
N VAL A 154 -35.15 0.46 11.17
CA VAL A 154 -33.88 0.19 10.44
C VAL A 154 -33.02 1.46 10.27
N ASP A 155 -33.69 2.59 10.07
CA ASP A 155 -33.12 3.91 9.84
C ASP A 155 -32.35 4.45 11.06
N ALA A 156 -32.96 4.38 12.25
CA ALA A 156 -32.32 4.80 13.49
C ALA A 156 -31.21 3.82 13.88
N PHE A 157 -31.38 2.53 13.59
CA PHE A 157 -30.39 1.50 13.85
C PHE A 157 -29.09 1.70 13.07
N ALA A 158 -29.16 1.97 11.75
CA ALA A 158 -27.95 2.14 10.93
C ALA A 158 -27.07 3.29 11.45
N ILE A 159 -27.69 4.43 11.75
CA ILE A 159 -26.99 5.59 12.27
C ILE A 159 -26.47 5.34 13.70
N ARG A 160 -27.28 4.78 14.60
CA ARG A 160 -26.87 4.44 15.98
C ARG A 160 -25.71 3.45 15.98
N MET A 161 -25.72 2.44 15.12
CA MET A 161 -24.65 1.44 15.00
C MET A 161 -23.34 2.05 14.51
N VAL A 162 -23.37 2.88 13.44
CA VAL A 162 -22.15 3.54 12.96
C VAL A 162 -21.60 4.50 14.01
N LYS A 163 -22.46 5.27 14.68
CA LYS A 163 -22.09 6.15 15.80
C LYS A 163 -21.50 5.37 16.97
N ALA A 164 -22.09 4.23 17.33
CA ALA A 164 -21.60 3.36 18.40
C ALA A 164 -20.25 2.73 18.05
N LEU A 165 -20.07 2.23 16.82
CA LEU A 165 -18.80 1.67 16.37
C LEU A 165 -17.71 2.74 16.27
N PHE A 166 -18.04 3.94 15.81
CA PHE A 166 -17.14 5.09 15.84
C PHE A 166 -16.72 5.43 17.27
N PHE A 167 -17.69 5.51 18.19
CA PHE A 167 -17.45 5.75 19.62
C PHE A 167 -16.60 4.67 20.29
N LEU A 168 -16.83 3.39 19.94
CA LEU A 168 -16.08 2.25 20.44
C LEU A 168 -14.66 2.16 19.85
N ASN A 169 -14.35 2.92 18.79
CA ASN A 169 -13.10 2.79 18.05
C ASN A 169 -12.06 3.84 18.42
N ASP A 170 -11.28 3.54 19.45
CA ASP A 170 -9.89 3.98 19.55
C ASP A 170 -9.00 2.82 19.07
N ARG A 171 -8.63 2.81 17.78
CA ARG A 171 -7.71 1.85 17.13
C ARG A 171 -8.05 0.35 17.25
N ALA A 172 -8.99 -0.10 18.06
CA ALA A 172 -9.25 -1.51 18.37
C ALA A 172 -9.95 -2.26 17.23
N VAL A 173 -10.87 -1.60 16.50
CA VAL A 173 -11.53 -2.19 15.32
C VAL A 173 -10.55 -2.20 14.13
N LEU A 174 -9.69 -1.18 14.04
CA LEU A 174 -8.61 -1.11 13.05
C LEU A 174 -7.37 -1.96 13.40
N THR A 175 -7.26 -2.50 14.62
CA THR A 175 -6.20 -3.46 15.02
C THR A 175 -6.71 -4.89 15.17
N CYS A 176 -8.02 -5.12 15.31
CA CYS A 176 -8.60 -6.45 15.17
C CYS A 176 -8.54 -6.87 13.69
N ASN A 177 -7.72 -7.86 13.36
CA ASN A 177 -7.64 -8.49 12.03
C ASN A 177 -8.87 -9.37 11.69
N LYS A 178 -10.01 -9.13 12.35
CA LYS A 178 -11.24 -9.91 12.19
C LYS A 178 -12.15 -9.26 11.16
N GLN A 179 -12.70 -10.07 10.27
CA GLN A 179 -13.37 -9.64 9.05
C GLN A 179 -14.86 -9.44 9.34
N ILE A 180 -15.30 -8.19 9.44
CA ILE A 180 -16.74 -7.89 9.56
C ILE A 180 -17.36 -8.03 8.16
N THR A 181 -17.97 -9.18 7.91
CA THR A 181 -18.63 -9.46 6.62
C THR A 181 -20.10 -9.09 6.73
N ILE A 182 -20.52 -8.06 5.97
CA ILE A 182 -21.94 -7.73 5.81
C ILE A 182 -22.41 -8.26 4.47
N THR A 183 -23.05 -9.43 4.50
CA THR A 183 -23.78 -9.88 3.33
C THR A 183 -25.03 -9.00 3.18
N THR A 184 -25.08 -8.23 2.09
CA THR A 184 -26.30 -7.62 1.56
C THR A 184 -27.14 -8.78 1.04
N SER A 185 -27.80 -9.50 1.95
CA SER A 185 -28.72 -10.54 1.55
C SER A 185 -29.84 -9.91 0.71
N GLN A 186 -29.84 -10.21 -0.59
CA GLN A 186 -31.05 -10.12 -1.40
C GLN A 186 -31.33 -11.48 -2.02
N SER A 187 -32.09 -12.29 -1.28
CA SER A 187 -33.14 -13.09 -1.90
C SER A 187 -34.49 -12.37 -1.91
N GLU A 188 -34.61 -11.15 -1.39
CA GLU A 188 -35.89 -10.42 -1.40
C GLU A 188 -35.75 -8.97 -1.89
N LYS A 189 -36.12 -8.81 -3.16
CA LYS A 189 -36.69 -7.61 -3.82
C LYS A 189 -35.99 -6.26 -3.60
N TYR A 190 -35.00 -5.89 -4.42
CA TYR A 190 -34.91 -4.56 -5.06
C TYR A 190 -34.01 -4.58 -6.32
N CYS A 191 -34.45 -5.21 -7.41
CA CYS A 191 -33.94 -4.95 -8.76
C CYS A 191 -35.11 -4.88 -9.77
N THR A 192 -36.07 -4.00 -9.52
CA THR A 192 -37.17 -3.71 -10.48
C THR A 192 -37.39 -2.22 -10.75
N GLU A 193 -36.53 -1.34 -10.23
CA GLU A 193 -36.52 0.11 -10.49
C GLU A 193 -35.16 0.53 -11.09
N PRO A 194 -35.06 1.66 -11.83
CA PRO A 194 -33.81 2.09 -12.43
C PRO A 194 -32.67 2.21 -11.41
N LEU A 195 -31.44 1.91 -11.82
CA LEU A 195 -30.26 2.08 -10.98
C LEU A 195 -30.09 3.55 -10.60
N VAL A 196 -29.96 3.81 -9.30
CA VAL A 196 -29.75 5.15 -8.74
C VAL A 196 -28.40 5.17 -8.04
N ILE A 197 -27.42 5.72 -8.73
CA ILE A 197 -26.00 5.66 -8.40
C ILE A 197 -25.58 6.92 -7.66
N GLY A 198 -24.99 6.75 -6.48
CA GLY A 198 -24.20 7.77 -5.80
C GLY A 198 -22.72 7.55 -6.04
N MET A 199 -22.05 8.48 -6.70
CA MET A 199 -20.60 8.47 -6.92
C MET A 199 -19.94 9.44 -5.93
N PHE A 200 -19.06 8.96 -5.06
CA PHE A 200 -18.48 9.75 -3.98
C PHE A 200 -17.01 10.09 -4.28
N THR A 201 -16.66 11.37 -4.19
CA THR A 201 -15.29 11.89 -4.42
C THR A 201 -15.03 13.10 -3.52
N SER A 202 -13.77 13.40 -3.17
CA SER A 202 -13.46 14.47 -2.21
C SER A 202 -13.78 15.86 -2.76
N THR A 203 -13.44 16.08 -4.02
CA THR A 203 -13.70 17.31 -4.77
C THR A 203 -14.18 16.92 -6.17
N PHE A 204 -14.63 17.91 -6.96
CA PHE A 204 -14.98 17.71 -8.37
C PHE A 204 -14.10 18.55 -9.31
N GLY A 205 -12.78 18.58 -9.09
CA GLY A 205 -11.89 19.44 -9.87
C GLY A 205 -10.39 19.16 -9.74
N GLY A 206 -9.62 19.51 -10.78
CA GLY A 206 -8.15 19.60 -10.77
C GLY A 206 -7.37 18.28 -10.70
N GLY A 207 -8.01 17.11 -10.80
CA GLY A 207 -7.35 15.80 -10.69
C GLY A 207 -7.88 14.75 -11.69
N GLY A 208 -7.06 13.71 -11.90
CA GLY A 208 -7.37 12.64 -12.86
C GLY A 208 -8.55 11.76 -12.44
N THR A 209 -8.72 11.52 -11.14
CA THR A 209 -9.84 10.74 -10.59
C THR A 209 -11.17 11.46 -10.80
N GLU A 210 -11.23 12.76 -10.53
CA GLU A 210 -12.43 13.57 -10.71
C GLU A 210 -12.83 13.65 -12.20
N ARG A 211 -11.85 13.66 -13.12
CA ARG A 211 -12.07 13.53 -14.56
C ARG A 211 -12.69 12.18 -14.93
N VAL A 212 -12.21 11.09 -14.34
CA VAL A 212 -12.77 9.75 -14.52
C VAL A 212 -14.21 9.68 -14.02
N VAL A 213 -14.50 10.20 -12.83
CA VAL A 213 -15.86 10.28 -12.27
C VAL A 213 -16.79 11.01 -13.23
N SER A 214 -16.37 12.15 -13.80
CA SER A 214 -17.17 12.90 -14.78
C SER A 214 -17.49 12.06 -16.03
N HIS A 215 -16.50 11.33 -16.59
CA HIS A 215 -16.69 10.47 -17.76
C HIS A 215 -17.60 9.26 -17.46
N LEU A 216 -17.42 8.60 -16.32
CA LEU A 216 -18.27 7.49 -15.88
C LEU A 216 -19.71 7.96 -15.64
N ALA A 217 -19.90 9.07 -14.94
CA ALA A 217 -21.23 9.63 -14.67
C ALA A 217 -22.02 9.89 -15.96
N LYS A 218 -21.37 10.52 -16.96
CA LYS A 218 -21.95 10.71 -18.29
C LYS A 218 -22.36 9.38 -18.92
N SER A 219 -21.46 8.40 -18.91
CA SER A 219 -21.69 7.09 -19.53
C SER A 219 -22.82 6.31 -18.85
N PHE A 220 -22.97 6.44 -17.53
CA PHE A 220 -24.07 5.82 -16.77
C PHE A 220 -25.43 6.46 -17.10
N VAL A 221 -25.48 7.79 -17.21
CA VAL A 221 -26.69 8.51 -17.62
C VAL A 221 -27.13 8.10 -19.03
N GLU A 222 -26.19 7.96 -19.97
CA GLU A 222 -26.48 7.52 -21.35
C GLU A 222 -27.09 6.12 -21.43
N GLN A 223 -26.89 5.28 -20.39
CA GLN A 223 -27.54 3.96 -20.26
C GLN A 223 -28.86 4.00 -19.46
N GLY A 224 -29.38 5.20 -19.17
CA GLY A 224 -30.65 5.37 -18.45
C GLY A 224 -30.55 5.22 -16.93
N MET A 225 -29.34 5.25 -16.37
CA MET A 225 -29.14 5.25 -14.91
C MET A 225 -29.28 6.67 -14.36
N LYS A 226 -29.81 6.80 -13.15
CA LYS A 226 -29.87 8.09 -12.44
C LYS A 226 -28.58 8.26 -11.63
N VAL A 227 -27.87 9.37 -11.82
CA VAL A 227 -26.54 9.58 -11.21
C VAL A 227 -26.49 10.83 -10.36
N PHE A 228 -25.94 10.67 -9.17
CA PHE A 228 -25.60 11.73 -8.23
C PHE A 228 -24.10 11.70 -7.96
N ILE A 229 -23.43 12.85 -7.96
CA ILE A 229 -22.04 12.98 -7.54
C ILE A 229 -22.02 13.65 -6.17
N PHE A 230 -21.46 12.98 -5.17
CA PHE A 230 -21.33 13.48 -3.80
C PHE A 230 -19.91 14.00 -3.57
N VAL A 231 -19.80 15.22 -3.04
CA VAL A 231 -18.51 15.84 -2.69
C VAL A 231 -18.46 16.42 -1.28
N ASP A 232 -17.29 16.30 -0.66
CA ASP A 232 -17.00 16.83 0.68
C ASP A 232 -16.49 18.27 0.65
N GLN A 233 -15.82 18.67 -0.43
CA GLN A 233 -15.10 19.93 -0.52
C GLN A 233 -15.35 20.63 -1.85
N ASN A 234 -15.36 21.96 -1.82
CA ASN A 234 -15.38 22.77 -3.03
C ASN A 234 -14.00 22.79 -3.69
N SER A 235 -13.99 22.95 -5.02
CA SER A 235 -12.76 23.20 -5.77
C SER A 235 -12.86 24.55 -6.48
N ASP A 236 -11.75 25.27 -6.55
CA ASP A 236 -11.66 26.52 -7.32
C ASP A 236 -11.75 26.28 -8.83
N GLN A 237 -11.51 25.03 -9.29
CA GLN A 237 -11.44 24.65 -10.69
C GLN A 237 -12.20 23.33 -10.93
N GLU A 238 -13.53 23.41 -11.00
CA GLU A 238 -14.39 22.25 -11.19
C GLU A 238 -14.54 21.84 -12.66
N TYR A 239 -14.70 20.53 -12.88
CA TYR A 239 -15.09 20.01 -14.19
C TYR A 239 -16.55 20.37 -14.49
N ALA A 240 -16.89 20.44 -15.79
CA ALA A 240 -18.29 20.57 -16.19
C ALA A 240 -19.10 19.37 -15.71
N ILE A 241 -20.23 19.64 -15.06
CA ILE A 241 -21.16 18.60 -14.62
C ILE A 241 -21.88 18.06 -15.87
N PRO A 242 -21.87 16.74 -16.12
CA PRO A 242 -22.58 16.16 -17.26
C PRO A 242 -24.09 16.43 -17.20
N GLU A 243 -24.73 16.50 -18.36
CA GLU A 243 -26.18 16.68 -18.45
C GLU A 243 -26.91 15.53 -17.72
N ASN A 244 -27.98 15.86 -16.99
CA ASN A 244 -28.76 14.93 -16.15
C ASN A 244 -28.00 14.25 -14.99
N VAL A 245 -26.84 14.80 -14.60
CA VAL A 245 -26.14 14.45 -13.35
C VAL A 245 -26.39 15.55 -12.30
N GLU A 246 -26.72 15.17 -11.07
CA GLU A 246 -26.84 16.12 -9.95
C GLU A 246 -25.57 16.08 -9.09
N LEU A 247 -24.92 17.23 -8.89
CA LEU A 247 -23.82 17.39 -7.94
C LEU A 247 -24.37 17.79 -6.57
N VAL A 248 -24.15 16.94 -5.57
CA VAL A 248 -24.59 17.11 -4.19
C VAL A 248 -23.37 17.37 -3.30
N ARG A 249 -23.44 18.44 -2.50
CA ARG A 249 -22.37 18.83 -1.58
C ARG A 249 -22.81 18.60 -0.15
N PHE A 250 -21.98 17.91 0.64
CA PHE A 250 -22.19 17.82 2.08
C PHE A 250 -21.88 19.16 2.75
N LYS A 251 -22.55 19.46 3.87
CA LYS A 251 -22.27 20.70 4.62
C LYS A 251 -20.85 20.73 5.17
N HIS A 252 -20.38 19.57 5.61
CA HIS A 252 -19.05 19.39 6.20
C HIS A 252 -18.38 18.12 5.64
N PRO A 253 -17.04 18.17 5.45
CA PRO A 253 -16.26 16.95 5.24
C PRO A 253 -16.51 15.95 6.38
N LEU A 254 -16.62 14.67 6.04
CA LEU A 254 -16.85 13.63 7.03
C LEU A 254 -15.75 13.66 8.09
N GLY A 255 -16.13 13.79 9.37
CA GLY A 255 -15.22 13.73 10.50
C GLY A 255 -15.01 15.05 11.24
N GLU A 256 -15.42 16.20 10.68
CA GLU A 256 -15.44 17.47 11.42
C GLU A 256 -16.45 17.42 12.58
N ASP A 257 -17.63 16.86 12.32
CA ASP A 257 -18.67 16.56 13.30
C ASP A 257 -19.32 15.22 12.96
N PHE A 258 -18.53 14.15 13.08
CA PHE A 258 -18.86 12.81 12.57
C PHE A 258 -20.31 12.37 12.84
N TYR A 259 -20.86 12.67 14.02
CA TYR A 259 -22.22 12.28 14.41
C TYR A 259 -23.29 13.02 13.60
N ASN A 260 -23.08 14.30 13.29
CA ASN A 260 -23.99 15.08 12.46
C ASN A 260 -23.72 14.80 10.98
N ASP A 261 -22.46 14.61 10.60
CA ASP A 261 -22.03 14.30 9.23
C ASP A 261 -22.63 12.99 8.71
N ILE A 262 -22.66 11.95 9.56
CA ILE A 262 -23.21 10.64 9.20
C ILE A 262 -24.74 10.64 9.16
N GLU A 263 -25.38 11.45 10.01
CA GLU A 263 -26.83 11.68 9.98
C GLU A 263 -27.22 12.42 8.70
N GLU A 264 -26.50 13.47 8.34
CA GLU A 264 -26.72 14.22 7.10
C GLU A 264 -26.59 13.29 5.89
N ARG A 265 -25.49 12.53 5.80
CA ARG A 265 -25.26 11.54 4.73
C ARG A 265 -26.43 10.57 4.63
N TYR A 266 -26.83 9.99 5.75
CA TYR A 266 -27.96 9.08 5.81
C TYR A 266 -29.25 9.70 5.22
N GLN A 267 -29.63 10.90 5.68
CA GLN A 267 -30.85 11.56 5.23
C GLN A 267 -30.81 11.87 3.73
N ILE A 268 -29.68 12.36 3.22
CA ILE A 268 -29.50 12.68 1.80
C ILE A 268 -29.57 11.40 0.95
N LEU A 269 -28.86 10.34 1.33
CA LEU A 269 -28.86 9.07 0.58
C LEU A 269 -30.26 8.46 0.52
N LYS A 270 -31.01 8.53 1.62
CA LYS A 270 -32.40 8.11 1.69
C LYS A 270 -33.32 8.95 0.81
N GLU A 271 -33.22 10.29 0.89
CA GLU A 271 -34.03 11.22 0.09
C GLU A 271 -33.82 10.99 -1.41
N LYS A 272 -32.56 10.84 -1.83
CA LYS A 272 -32.20 10.60 -3.23
C LYS A 272 -32.47 9.17 -3.71
N LYS A 273 -32.83 8.26 -2.80
CA LYS A 273 -33.09 6.84 -3.05
C LYS A 273 -31.88 6.12 -3.67
N ILE A 274 -30.69 6.41 -3.15
CA ILE A 274 -29.46 5.75 -3.62
C ILE A 274 -29.56 4.25 -3.35
N ASN A 275 -29.30 3.43 -4.38
CA ASN A 275 -29.27 1.96 -4.27
C ASN A 275 -27.93 1.34 -4.70
N ILE A 276 -27.08 2.12 -5.35
CA ILE A 276 -25.67 1.82 -5.64
C ILE A 276 -24.80 2.96 -5.09
N ALA A 277 -23.82 2.66 -4.25
CA ALA A 277 -22.79 3.60 -3.80
C ALA A 277 -21.43 3.22 -4.39
N CYS A 278 -20.79 4.14 -5.11
CA CYS A 278 -19.47 3.97 -5.72
C CYS A 278 -18.49 5.00 -5.14
N PHE A 279 -17.52 4.52 -4.37
CA PHE A 279 -16.51 5.36 -3.75
C PHE A 279 -15.26 5.47 -4.63
N HIS A 280 -14.88 6.69 -5.03
CA HIS A 280 -13.71 6.97 -5.88
C HIS A 280 -12.60 7.73 -5.12
N PHE A 281 -12.70 7.85 -3.80
CA PHE A 281 -11.81 8.69 -3.00
C PHE A 281 -10.32 8.31 -3.13
N PRO A 282 -9.41 9.28 -3.25
CA PRO A 282 -7.98 9.04 -3.17
C PRO A 282 -7.47 8.81 -1.74
N TYR A 283 -8.34 8.81 -0.72
CA TYR A 283 -7.99 8.64 0.69
C TYR A 283 -8.54 7.35 1.29
N GLU A 284 -7.64 6.71 2.01
CA GLU A 284 -7.78 5.49 2.77
C GLU A 284 -7.85 5.87 4.25
N GLY A 285 -8.71 5.20 5.01
CA GLY A 285 -8.77 5.40 6.45
C GLY A 285 -10.13 5.10 7.06
N ALA A 286 -10.22 5.28 8.37
CA ALA A 286 -11.39 4.93 9.17
C ALA A 286 -12.70 5.53 8.64
N LEU A 287 -12.67 6.71 8.04
CA LEU A 287 -13.88 7.42 7.60
C LEU A 287 -14.58 6.73 6.43
N LEU A 288 -13.84 6.26 5.42
CA LEU A 288 -14.40 5.47 4.31
C LEU A 288 -15.02 4.17 4.83
N TYR A 289 -14.41 3.54 5.84
CA TYR A 289 -14.99 2.35 6.48
C TYR A 289 -16.39 2.64 7.03
N TYR A 290 -16.57 3.75 7.75
CA TYR A 290 -17.87 4.09 8.35
C TYR A 290 -18.92 4.49 7.31
N GLU A 291 -18.52 5.18 6.25
CA GLU A 291 -19.44 5.58 5.18
C GLU A 291 -19.89 4.36 4.34
N ALA A 292 -18.95 3.46 4.02
CA ALA A 292 -19.27 2.17 3.40
C ALA A 292 -20.16 1.31 4.30
N LEU A 293 -19.88 1.29 5.60
CA LEU A 293 -20.68 0.58 6.59
C LEU A 293 -22.11 1.13 6.66
N LEU A 294 -22.28 2.45 6.69
CA LEU A 294 -23.59 3.10 6.62
C LEU A 294 -24.37 2.60 5.40
N CYS A 295 -23.76 2.66 4.21
CA CYS A 295 -24.38 2.20 2.97
C CYS A 295 -24.82 0.73 3.06
N LYS A 296 -23.96 -0.15 3.59
CA LYS A 296 -24.28 -1.57 3.77
C LYS A 296 -25.43 -1.79 4.75
N LEU A 297 -25.49 -1.05 5.86
CA LEU A 297 -26.60 -1.12 6.83
C LEU A 297 -27.92 -0.61 6.24
N MET A 298 -27.85 0.40 5.38
CA MET A 298 -28.99 0.88 4.58
C MET A 298 -29.43 -0.12 3.50
N GLY A 299 -28.61 -1.13 3.20
CA GLY A 299 -28.87 -2.12 2.13
C GLY A 299 -28.57 -1.60 0.74
N VAL A 300 -27.77 -0.54 0.65
CA VAL A 300 -27.19 -0.03 -0.59
C VAL A 300 -26.07 -0.99 -1.01
N LYS A 301 -26.00 -1.36 -2.30
CA LYS A 301 -24.83 -2.09 -2.81
C LYS A 301 -23.66 -1.13 -2.86
N THR A 302 -22.56 -1.52 -2.25
CA THR A 302 -21.42 -0.63 -2.02
C THR A 302 -20.21 -1.12 -2.80
N PHE A 303 -19.61 -0.23 -3.58
CA PHE A 303 -18.45 -0.48 -4.42
C PHE A 303 -17.37 0.55 -4.13
N VAL A 304 -16.12 0.14 -4.28
CA VAL A 304 -14.97 1.06 -4.22
C VAL A 304 -14.19 0.92 -5.51
N GLU A 305 -13.80 2.03 -6.13
CA GLU A 305 -12.80 2.04 -7.20
C GLU A 305 -11.48 2.57 -6.64
N ALA A 306 -10.46 1.70 -6.58
CA ALA A 306 -9.13 2.09 -6.16
C ALA A 306 -8.38 2.79 -7.30
N HIS A 307 -8.23 4.12 -7.21
CA HIS A 307 -7.47 4.93 -8.17
C HIS A 307 -5.94 4.86 -8.00
N THR A 308 -5.47 4.01 -7.10
CA THR A 308 -4.06 3.75 -6.82
C THR A 308 -3.80 2.24 -6.83
N SER A 309 -2.56 1.86 -7.11
CA SER A 309 -2.10 0.47 -6.99
C SER A 309 -1.71 0.12 -5.56
N PHE A 310 -1.73 -1.19 -5.23
CA PHE A 310 -1.32 -1.68 -3.91
C PHE A 310 0.12 -1.27 -3.57
N ILE A 311 0.99 -1.20 -4.58
CA ILE A 311 2.40 -0.83 -4.40
C ILE A 311 2.56 0.63 -3.99
N ASN A 312 1.69 1.51 -4.49
CA ASN A 312 1.66 2.91 -4.09
C ASN A 312 1.12 3.08 -2.68
N ALA A 313 0.12 2.28 -2.28
CA ALA A 313 -0.32 2.22 -0.88
C ALA A 313 0.88 1.83 0.00
N LEU A 314 1.51 0.67 -0.25
CA LEU A 314 2.69 0.23 0.51
C LEU A 314 3.81 1.29 0.57
N ARG A 315 4.16 1.92 -0.56
CA ARG A 315 5.31 2.84 -0.62
C ARG A 315 4.99 4.23 -0.08
N GLN A 316 3.77 4.76 -0.24
CA GLN A 316 3.53 6.21 -0.14
C GLN A 316 2.31 6.64 0.69
N ARG A 317 1.28 5.77 0.89
CA ARG A 317 -0.01 6.13 1.52
C ARG A 317 -0.53 5.07 2.49
N GLY A 318 -0.99 5.48 3.67
CA GLY A 318 -1.76 4.60 4.57
C GLY A 318 -1.03 3.31 4.93
N GLY A 319 -1.75 2.38 5.57
CA GLY A 319 -1.31 1.00 5.72
C GLY A 319 -2.23 0.08 4.92
N LEU A 320 -1.68 -0.87 4.19
CA LEU A 320 -2.44 -1.78 3.32
C LEU A 320 -3.57 -2.52 4.05
N PHE A 321 -3.38 -2.78 5.35
CA PHE A 321 -4.41 -3.42 6.18
C PHE A 321 -5.65 -2.58 6.42
N GLU A 322 -5.51 -1.26 6.53
CA GLU A 322 -6.67 -0.38 6.67
C GLU A 322 -7.56 -0.51 5.42
N ASN A 323 -6.93 -0.59 4.25
CA ASN A 323 -7.60 -0.78 2.97
C ASN A 323 -8.23 -2.15 2.88
N LYS A 324 -7.50 -3.21 3.23
CA LYS A 324 -8.01 -4.58 3.25
C LYS A 324 -9.32 -4.69 4.05
N LYS A 325 -9.41 -4.02 5.20
CA LYS A 325 -10.64 -4.02 6.03
C LYS A 325 -11.81 -3.33 5.37
N ILE A 326 -11.56 -2.20 4.71
CA ILE A 326 -12.59 -1.48 3.94
C ILE A 326 -13.02 -2.35 2.76
N TYR A 327 -12.06 -2.91 2.02
CA TYR A 327 -12.33 -3.62 0.77
C TYR A 327 -12.99 -4.99 1.00
N THR A 328 -12.83 -5.59 2.18
CA THR A 328 -13.57 -6.80 2.59
C THR A 328 -15.02 -6.52 3.02
N LEU A 329 -15.36 -5.26 3.34
CA LEU A 329 -16.72 -4.85 3.73
C LEU A 329 -17.63 -4.61 2.52
N VAL A 330 -17.07 -4.17 1.40
CA VAL A 330 -17.82 -3.76 0.20
C VAL A 330 -18.20 -4.94 -0.68
N ASP A 331 -19.20 -4.75 -1.54
CA ASP A 331 -19.71 -5.80 -2.43
C ASP A 331 -18.68 -6.17 -3.51
N LYS A 332 -17.91 -5.19 -4.00
CA LYS A 332 -16.77 -5.43 -4.89
C LYS A 332 -15.80 -4.24 -4.90
N LEU A 333 -14.50 -4.54 -4.95
CA LEU A 333 -13.43 -3.60 -5.23
C LEU A 333 -13.14 -3.58 -6.73
N VAL A 334 -13.29 -2.43 -7.37
CA VAL A 334 -12.81 -2.21 -8.74
C VAL A 334 -11.38 -1.67 -8.67
N VAL A 335 -10.50 -2.28 -9.46
CA VAL A 335 -9.08 -1.92 -9.55
C VAL A 335 -8.67 -1.66 -10.99
N LEU A 336 -7.52 -1.01 -11.17
CA LEU A 336 -7.09 -0.51 -12.48
C LEU A 336 -5.99 -1.35 -13.15
N SER A 337 -5.64 -2.51 -12.55
CA SER A 337 -4.78 -3.51 -13.17
C SER A 337 -5.17 -4.94 -12.78
N LYS A 338 -4.86 -5.91 -13.64
CA LYS A 338 -5.00 -7.34 -13.31
C LYS A 338 -4.05 -7.76 -12.19
N THR A 339 -2.92 -7.06 -12.07
CA THR A 339 -1.97 -7.26 -10.97
C THR A 339 -2.60 -6.89 -9.63
N ASP A 340 -3.25 -5.72 -9.54
CA ASP A 340 -3.99 -5.31 -8.34
C ASP A 340 -5.18 -6.25 -8.07
N GLU A 341 -5.90 -6.68 -9.11
CA GLU A 341 -7.04 -7.59 -8.96
C GLU A 341 -6.60 -8.88 -8.28
N LEU A 342 -5.55 -9.51 -8.81
CA LEU A 342 -5.04 -10.76 -8.27
C LEU A 342 -4.46 -10.57 -6.87
N PHE A 343 -3.74 -9.47 -6.63
CA PHE A 343 -3.22 -9.12 -5.32
C PHE A 343 -4.33 -9.07 -4.26
N TRP A 344 -5.39 -8.31 -4.51
CA TRP A 344 -6.49 -8.15 -3.55
C TRP A 344 -7.27 -9.45 -3.37
N ARG A 345 -7.49 -10.23 -4.44
CA ARG A 345 -8.14 -11.54 -4.36
C ARG A 345 -7.35 -12.56 -3.56
N ASP A 346 -6.03 -12.65 -3.76
CA ASP A 346 -5.15 -13.51 -2.97
C ASP A 346 -5.13 -13.08 -1.48
N ASN A 347 -5.48 -11.82 -1.19
CA ASN A 347 -5.66 -11.26 0.14
C ASN A 347 -7.11 -11.29 0.65
N GLY A 348 -8.02 -12.04 0.00
CA GLY A 348 -9.40 -12.27 0.49
C GLY A 348 -10.38 -11.13 0.23
N VAL A 349 -10.08 -10.23 -0.70
CA VAL A 349 -10.98 -9.17 -1.18
C VAL A 349 -11.60 -9.56 -2.51
N GLU A 350 -12.92 -9.41 -2.65
CA GLU A 350 -13.59 -9.53 -3.94
C GLU A 350 -13.22 -8.34 -4.82
N ALA A 351 -12.27 -8.54 -5.74
CA ALA A 351 -11.78 -7.50 -6.64
C ALA A 351 -12.01 -7.85 -8.12
N GLN A 352 -12.15 -6.82 -8.97
CA GLN A 352 -12.29 -6.96 -10.42
C GLN A 352 -11.56 -5.82 -11.14
N TYR A 353 -10.81 -6.17 -12.18
CA TYR A 353 -10.17 -5.19 -13.04
C TYR A 353 -11.17 -4.50 -13.98
N ILE A 354 -11.24 -3.17 -13.93
CA ILE A 354 -11.90 -2.33 -14.93
C ILE A 354 -10.97 -1.13 -15.21
N PRO A 355 -10.55 -0.87 -16.46
CA PRO A 355 -9.74 0.30 -16.77
C PRO A 355 -10.53 1.60 -16.60
N ASN A 356 -9.82 2.71 -16.38
CA ASN A 356 -10.45 4.03 -16.44
C ASN A 356 -10.99 4.32 -17.86
N PRO A 357 -12.05 5.16 -17.99
CA PRO A 357 -12.52 5.64 -19.28
C PRO A 357 -11.39 6.25 -20.10
N PHE A 358 -11.24 5.78 -21.34
CA PHE A 358 -10.23 6.28 -22.26
C PHE A 358 -10.75 7.46 -23.07
N PRO A 359 -9.96 8.53 -23.30
CA PRO A 359 -10.35 9.59 -24.23
C PRO A 359 -10.57 9.02 -25.64
N ILE A 360 -11.78 9.15 -26.17
CA ILE A 360 -12.08 8.73 -27.55
C ILE A 360 -11.62 9.83 -28.50
N LYS A 361 -10.75 9.49 -29.46
CA LYS A 361 -10.28 10.40 -30.50
C LYS A 361 -10.32 9.70 -31.86
N GLU A 362 -10.66 10.44 -32.91
CA GLU A 362 -10.62 9.92 -34.28
C GLU A 362 -9.19 9.48 -34.63
N LEU A 363 -9.05 8.21 -34.97
CA LEU A 363 -7.78 7.62 -35.43
C LEU A 363 -7.52 8.08 -36.87
N GLY A 364 -6.29 8.57 -37.14
CA GLY A 364 -5.85 8.93 -38.50
C GLY A 364 -5.60 10.43 -38.73
N ILE A 365 -5.71 11.28 -37.71
CA ILE A 365 -5.26 12.67 -37.80
C ILE A 365 -3.73 12.69 -37.98
N GLU A 366 -3.25 13.45 -38.97
CA GLU A 366 -1.83 13.72 -39.17
C GLU A 366 -1.32 14.58 -38.01
N ILE A 367 -0.42 14.03 -37.20
CA ILE A 367 0.10 14.74 -36.02
C ILE A 367 1.41 15.42 -36.41
N LYS A 368 1.43 16.75 -36.26
CA LYS A 368 2.61 17.57 -36.52
C LYS A 368 3.37 17.77 -35.21
N GLN A 369 4.31 16.87 -34.95
CA GLN A 369 5.22 17.00 -33.83
C GLN A 369 6.33 18.01 -34.16
N GLU A 370 6.60 18.91 -33.23
CA GLU A 370 7.75 19.81 -33.29
C GLU A 370 9.01 19.08 -32.85
N LYS A 371 10.10 19.30 -33.58
CA LYS A 371 11.40 18.70 -33.26
C LYS A 371 11.92 19.23 -31.91
N ASN A 372 12.57 18.35 -31.13
CA ASN A 372 13.22 18.68 -29.85
C ASN A 372 12.27 19.20 -28.76
N VAL A 373 10.97 18.94 -28.89
CA VAL A 373 9.95 19.30 -27.88
C VAL A 373 9.62 18.09 -27.02
N LEU A 374 9.80 18.26 -25.72
CA LEU A 374 9.49 17.30 -24.67
C LEU A 374 8.25 17.78 -23.90
N LEU A 375 7.46 16.83 -23.41
CA LEU A 375 6.27 17.11 -22.61
C LEU A 375 6.30 16.35 -21.29
N TRP A 376 5.85 17.01 -20.23
CA TRP A 376 5.51 16.37 -18.96
C TRP A 376 4.18 16.94 -18.48
N VAL A 377 3.26 16.06 -18.07
CA VAL A 377 1.89 16.43 -17.66
C VAL A 377 1.59 15.84 -16.28
N GLY A 378 1.20 16.68 -15.32
CA GLY A 378 0.81 16.21 -14.00
C GLY A 378 0.87 17.28 -12.91
N LYS A 379 0.40 16.93 -11.71
CA LYS A 379 0.60 17.77 -10.52
C LYS A 379 2.10 17.84 -10.21
N LEU A 380 2.63 19.06 -10.08
CA LEU A 380 4.02 19.31 -9.71
C LEU A 380 4.24 18.91 -8.24
N ASP A 381 4.64 17.65 -8.05
CA ASP A 381 4.80 17.00 -6.75
C ASP A 381 5.99 16.02 -6.79
N GLN A 382 6.95 16.23 -5.91
CA GLN A 382 8.18 15.45 -5.84
C GLN A 382 7.94 14.06 -5.26
N LYS A 383 7.01 13.92 -4.30
CA LYS A 383 6.76 12.66 -3.60
C LYS A 383 6.18 11.61 -4.54
N TYR A 384 5.15 11.97 -5.29
CA TYR A 384 4.32 11.10 -6.11
C TYR A 384 4.66 11.16 -7.61
N LYS A 385 5.35 12.19 -8.09
CA LYS A 385 5.72 12.31 -9.52
C LYS A 385 7.22 12.44 -9.77
N ARG A 386 8.04 12.56 -8.71
CA ARG A 386 9.50 12.79 -8.78
C ARG A 386 9.89 13.85 -9.80
N VAL A 387 9.15 14.97 -9.80
CA VAL A 387 9.34 16.03 -10.79
C VAL A 387 10.79 16.57 -10.82
N PHE A 388 11.55 16.47 -9.74
CA PHE A 388 12.94 16.94 -9.70
C PHE A 388 13.89 16.11 -10.56
N ASP A 389 13.52 14.88 -10.90
CA ASP A 389 14.30 14.03 -11.80
C ASP A 389 14.34 14.63 -13.22
N LEU A 390 13.37 15.47 -13.60
CA LEU A 390 13.36 16.17 -14.90
C LEU A 390 14.57 17.08 -15.07
N ILE A 391 15.08 17.70 -14.01
CA ILE A 391 16.20 18.65 -14.07
C ILE A 391 17.49 17.98 -14.58
N PRO A 392 18.02 16.92 -13.94
CA PRO A 392 19.23 16.27 -14.41
C PRO A 392 18.99 15.51 -15.72
N ILE A 393 17.78 15.01 -16.01
CA ILE A 393 17.43 14.44 -17.32
C ILE A 393 17.59 15.50 -18.41
N VAL A 394 16.91 16.65 -18.29
CA VAL A 394 16.96 17.73 -19.29
C VAL A 394 18.37 18.31 -19.40
N ALA A 395 19.11 18.46 -18.29
CA ALA A 395 20.51 18.90 -18.34
C ALA A 395 21.37 17.98 -19.22
N ARG A 396 21.17 16.67 -19.13
CA ARG A 396 21.89 15.68 -19.91
C ARG A 396 21.45 15.70 -21.37
N VAL A 397 20.15 15.76 -21.66
CA VAL A 397 19.63 15.89 -23.04
C VAL A 397 20.16 17.16 -23.70
N LYS A 398 20.11 18.31 -23.00
CA LYS A 398 20.63 19.61 -23.46
C LYS A 398 22.10 19.57 -23.87
N SER A 399 22.91 18.75 -23.20
CA SER A 399 24.34 18.62 -23.55
C SER A 399 24.58 18.06 -24.95
N ILE A 400 23.59 17.36 -25.52
CA ILE A 400 23.61 16.77 -26.86
C ILE A 400 22.69 17.54 -27.83
N ILE A 401 21.54 18.03 -27.34
CA ILE A 401 20.51 18.75 -28.11
C ILE A 401 20.27 20.12 -27.42
N PRO A 402 21.07 21.16 -27.72
CA PRO A 402 21.07 22.41 -26.95
C PRO A 402 19.75 23.19 -26.97
N ASP A 403 18.97 23.05 -28.04
CA ASP A 403 17.69 23.74 -28.29
C ASP A 403 16.47 22.98 -27.75
N VAL A 404 16.66 21.86 -27.03
CA VAL A 404 15.58 21.08 -26.44
C VAL A 404 14.71 21.92 -25.50
N LYS A 405 13.39 21.75 -25.58
CA LYS A 405 12.41 22.37 -24.68
C LYS A 405 11.55 21.33 -24.02
N LEU A 406 11.47 21.36 -22.69
CA LEU A 406 10.51 20.62 -21.90
C LEU A 406 9.37 21.56 -21.47
N TYR A 407 8.16 21.25 -21.92
CA TYR A 407 6.94 21.89 -21.44
C TYR A 407 6.37 21.10 -20.27
N ILE A 408 6.19 21.77 -19.15
CA ILE A 408 5.58 21.23 -17.94
C ILE A 408 4.16 21.77 -17.85
N VAL A 409 3.17 20.89 -18.04
CA VAL A 409 1.74 21.21 -17.94
C VAL A 409 1.17 20.68 -16.63
N GLY A 410 0.69 21.59 -15.79
CA GLY A 410 0.18 21.31 -14.46
C GLY A 410 0.57 22.39 -13.44
N ALA A 411 -0.08 22.35 -12.28
CA ALA A 411 0.12 23.30 -11.19
C ALA A 411 0.88 22.67 -10.01
N THR A 412 1.57 23.53 -9.24
CA THR A 412 2.23 23.17 -7.98
C THR A 412 1.19 22.98 -6.88
N VAL A 413 1.34 21.91 -6.10
CA VAL A 413 0.49 21.67 -4.92
C VAL A 413 1.05 22.36 -3.68
N ASP A 414 2.37 22.58 -3.65
CA ASP A 414 3.06 23.35 -2.61
C ASP A 414 3.85 24.49 -3.27
N GLU A 415 3.55 25.73 -2.92
CA GLU A 415 4.28 26.89 -3.45
C GLU A 415 5.76 26.89 -3.10
N LYS A 416 6.14 26.36 -1.93
CA LYS A 416 7.55 26.28 -1.50
C LYS A 416 8.31 25.29 -2.36
N GLU A 417 7.71 24.14 -2.62
CA GLU A 417 8.27 23.13 -3.51
C GLU A 417 8.44 23.69 -4.93
N GLY A 418 7.41 24.35 -5.46
CA GLY A 418 7.48 25.01 -6.76
C GLY A 418 8.57 26.08 -6.86
N LYS A 419 8.79 26.87 -5.79
CA LYS A 419 9.89 27.86 -5.72
C LYS A 419 11.25 27.18 -5.71
N TYR A 420 11.42 26.13 -4.91
CA TYR A 420 12.67 25.37 -4.85
C TYR A 420 12.99 24.70 -6.19
N PHE A 421 11.99 24.13 -6.86
CA PHE A 421 12.15 23.54 -8.18
C PHE A 421 12.65 24.57 -9.22
N LYS A 422 12.06 25.77 -9.24
CA LYS A 422 12.53 26.87 -10.11
C LYS A 422 13.95 27.33 -9.77
N GLN A 423 14.32 27.35 -8.50
CA GLN A 423 15.70 27.65 -8.08
C GLN A 423 16.69 26.60 -8.63
N GLN A 424 16.38 25.31 -8.50
CA GLN A 424 17.24 24.24 -9.02
C GLN A 424 17.40 24.30 -10.55
N ILE A 425 16.36 24.69 -11.29
CA ILE A 425 16.42 24.95 -12.73
C ILE A 425 17.41 26.09 -13.04
N ALA A 426 17.35 27.19 -12.27
CA ALA A 426 18.24 28.33 -12.45
C ALA A 426 19.70 28.01 -12.13
N GLU A 427 19.95 27.26 -11.05
CA GLU A 427 21.30 26.79 -10.69
C GLU A 427 21.93 25.92 -11.80
N LYS A 428 21.11 25.20 -12.57
CA LYS A 428 21.54 24.39 -13.72
C LYS A 428 21.48 25.12 -15.06
N LYS A 429 21.12 26.42 -15.09
CA LYS A 429 20.98 27.23 -16.29
C LYS A 429 20.02 26.62 -17.33
N LEU A 430 18.87 26.14 -16.88
CA LEU A 430 17.85 25.46 -17.69
C LEU A 430 16.57 26.28 -17.90
N GLU A 431 16.55 27.55 -17.53
CA GLU A 431 15.36 28.42 -17.59
C GLU A 431 14.81 28.57 -19.00
N ASN A 432 15.68 28.52 -20.02
CA ASN A 432 15.29 28.55 -21.43
C ASN A 432 14.88 27.19 -21.99
N ASN A 433 15.13 26.11 -21.25
CA ASN A 433 14.87 24.73 -21.66
C ASN A 433 13.66 24.13 -20.94
N ILE A 434 13.29 24.61 -19.75
CA ILE A 434 12.15 24.09 -18.97
C ILE A 434 11.10 25.19 -18.83
N ILE A 435 9.94 25.00 -19.47
CA ILE A 435 8.86 25.98 -19.60
C ILE A 435 7.65 25.53 -18.76
N PHE A 436 7.29 26.34 -17.77
CA PHE A 436 6.10 26.11 -16.95
C PHE A 436 4.85 26.68 -17.63
N CYS A 437 3.87 25.83 -17.92
CA CYS A 437 2.62 26.23 -18.55
C CYS A 437 1.50 26.50 -17.53
N GLY A 438 1.70 26.06 -16.28
CA GLY A 438 0.64 26.09 -15.27
C GLY A 438 -0.46 25.08 -15.57
N PHE A 439 -1.61 25.22 -14.91
CA PHE A 439 -2.79 24.41 -15.23
C PHE A 439 -3.36 24.83 -16.58
N VAL A 440 -3.60 23.84 -17.45
CA VAL A 440 -4.20 24.02 -18.77
C VAL A 440 -5.38 23.06 -18.91
N SER A 441 -6.54 23.58 -19.31
CA SER A 441 -7.73 22.76 -19.55
C SER A 441 -7.65 21.96 -20.86
N ASP A 442 -7.12 22.57 -21.92
CA ASP A 442 -6.86 21.92 -23.21
C ASP A 442 -5.41 21.44 -23.32
N VAL A 443 -5.15 20.24 -22.80
CA VAL A 443 -3.82 19.62 -22.83
C VAL A 443 -3.53 18.95 -24.19
N ASP A 444 -4.56 18.73 -25.03
CA ASP A 444 -4.43 17.95 -26.27
C ASP A 444 -3.47 18.63 -27.27
N SER A 445 -3.50 19.96 -27.34
CA SER A 445 -2.56 20.74 -28.15
C SER A 445 -1.08 20.48 -27.80
N TYR A 446 -0.77 20.27 -26.53
CA TYR A 446 0.59 19.94 -26.08
C TYR A 446 1.01 18.52 -26.47
N TYR A 447 0.10 17.55 -26.38
CA TYR A 447 0.36 16.18 -26.82
C TYR A 447 0.63 16.10 -28.33
N GLN A 448 -0.10 16.88 -29.13
CA GLN A 448 0.11 16.95 -30.58
C GLN A 448 1.42 17.63 -30.97
N MET A 449 1.83 18.66 -30.22
CA MET A 449 3.06 19.42 -30.45
C MET A 449 4.32 18.63 -30.07
N ALA A 450 4.28 17.84 -28.99
CA ALA A 450 5.49 17.21 -28.45
C ALA A 450 6.03 16.06 -29.32
N SER A 451 7.35 15.86 -29.30
CA SER A 451 8.03 14.70 -29.90
C SER A 451 8.07 13.49 -28.95
N VAL A 452 8.29 13.73 -27.65
CA VAL A 452 8.41 12.68 -26.63
C VAL A 452 7.78 13.16 -25.32
N MET A 453 7.00 12.32 -24.66
CA MET A 453 6.54 12.56 -23.29
C MET A 453 7.47 11.89 -22.26
N LEU A 454 7.66 12.55 -21.13
CA LEU A 454 8.40 12.04 -19.98
C LEU A 454 7.42 11.71 -18.85
N MET A 455 7.57 10.55 -18.23
CA MET A 455 6.85 10.21 -17.00
C MET A 455 7.80 9.65 -15.94
N THR A 456 8.01 10.44 -14.89
CA THR A 456 8.99 10.17 -13.83
C THR A 456 8.37 9.60 -12.55
N SER A 457 7.11 9.17 -12.60
CA SER A 457 6.42 8.68 -11.41
C SER A 457 7.05 7.40 -10.85
N PRO A 458 7.21 7.30 -9.51
CA PRO A 458 7.64 6.08 -8.83
C PRO A 458 6.54 5.00 -8.75
N GLY A 459 5.29 5.40 -8.97
CA GLY A 459 4.15 4.51 -9.07
C GLY A 459 2.88 5.26 -9.48
N GLU A 460 2.03 4.57 -10.23
CA GLU A 460 0.72 5.04 -10.70
C GLU A 460 -0.36 4.00 -10.41
N GLY A 461 -1.64 4.38 -10.52
CA GLY A 461 -2.76 3.43 -10.64
C GLY A 461 -3.11 3.22 -12.11
N PHE A 462 -3.63 4.26 -12.75
CA PHE A 462 -3.85 4.31 -14.20
C PHE A 462 -3.54 5.73 -14.70
N PRO A 463 -2.32 5.96 -15.23
CA PRO A 463 -1.88 7.30 -15.56
C PRO A 463 -2.62 7.83 -16.79
N MET A 464 -3.63 8.68 -16.56
CA MET A 464 -4.41 9.32 -17.63
C MET A 464 -3.54 10.11 -18.62
N ALA A 465 -2.43 10.68 -18.16
CA ALA A 465 -1.50 11.36 -19.06
C ALA A 465 -0.80 10.41 -20.06
N LEU A 466 -0.49 9.18 -19.64
CA LEU A 466 0.01 8.14 -20.54
C LEU A 466 -1.08 7.68 -21.52
N ALA A 467 -2.32 7.55 -21.05
CA ALA A 467 -3.46 7.23 -21.91
C ALA A 467 -3.65 8.28 -23.01
N GLU A 468 -3.67 9.56 -22.63
CA GLU A 468 -3.79 10.71 -23.54
C GLU A 468 -2.60 10.84 -24.51
N ALA A 469 -1.38 10.54 -24.05
CA ALA A 469 -0.21 10.47 -24.93
C ALA A 469 -0.35 9.35 -25.98
N LYS A 470 -0.79 8.15 -25.55
CA LYS A 470 -0.99 7.01 -26.45
C LYS A 470 -2.07 7.27 -27.51
N THR A 471 -3.20 7.89 -27.15
CA THR A 471 -4.23 8.27 -28.14
C THR A 471 -3.70 9.30 -29.14
N ASN A 472 -2.82 10.20 -28.69
CA ASN A 472 -2.08 11.13 -29.54
C ASN A 472 -0.86 10.51 -30.24
N GLY A 473 -0.64 9.20 -30.17
CA GLY A 473 0.52 8.56 -30.77
C GLY A 473 1.86 9.16 -30.32
N LEU A 474 1.95 9.71 -29.11
CA LEU A 474 3.16 10.31 -28.57
C LEU A 474 3.97 9.23 -27.86
N PRO A 475 5.20 8.91 -28.32
CA PRO A 475 6.08 8.01 -27.62
C PRO A 475 6.40 8.52 -26.21
N VAL A 476 6.44 7.61 -25.24
CA VAL A 476 6.70 7.96 -23.84
C VAL A 476 7.97 7.29 -23.34
N VAL A 477 8.89 8.06 -22.76
CA VAL A 477 9.96 7.53 -21.92
C VAL A 477 9.53 7.65 -20.47
N MET A 478 9.59 6.55 -19.73
CA MET A 478 9.10 6.52 -18.35
C MET A 478 9.92 5.61 -17.44
N TYR A 479 9.82 5.82 -16.14
CA TYR A 479 10.31 4.79 -15.22
C TYR A 479 9.46 3.52 -15.32
N ASP A 480 10.09 2.38 -15.03
CA ASP A 480 9.48 1.07 -15.11
C ASP A 480 8.35 0.92 -14.08
N LEU A 481 7.17 0.58 -14.59
CA LEU A 481 5.93 0.37 -13.85
C LEU A 481 5.19 -0.84 -14.47
N PRO A 482 5.76 -2.05 -14.33
CA PRO A 482 5.36 -3.24 -15.09
C PRO A 482 3.94 -3.75 -14.80
N TYR A 483 3.33 -3.32 -13.70
CA TYR A 483 1.97 -3.68 -13.31
C TYR A 483 0.90 -2.86 -14.04
N LEU A 484 1.26 -1.75 -14.70
CA LEU A 484 0.32 -0.93 -15.44
C LEU A 484 -0.13 -1.64 -16.72
N GLU A 485 -1.44 -1.83 -16.89
CA GLU A 485 -2.03 -2.45 -18.08
C GLU A 485 -1.65 -1.72 -19.39
N LEU A 486 -1.46 -0.39 -19.32
CA LEU A 486 -1.05 0.45 -20.46
C LEU A 486 0.38 0.16 -20.96
N VAL A 487 1.19 -0.54 -20.18
CA VAL A 487 2.62 -0.79 -20.45
C VAL A 487 2.89 -2.26 -20.78
N LYS A 488 1.99 -3.19 -20.43
CA LYS A 488 2.21 -4.64 -20.54
C LYS A 488 2.50 -5.14 -21.97
N ASP A 489 2.01 -4.45 -22.99
CA ASP A 489 2.29 -4.81 -24.39
C ASP A 489 3.61 -4.24 -24.93
N GLY A 490 4.29 -3.40 -24.14
CA GLY A 490 5.54 -2.73 -24.49
C GLY A 490 5.43 -1.71 -25.62
N LYS A 491 4.22 -1.41 -26.11
CA LYS A 491 4.03 -0.62 -27.33
C LYS A 491 3.99 0.87 -27.04
N GLY A 492 4.77 1.62 -27.82
CA GLY A 492 4.79 3.08 -27.75
C GLY A 492 5.38 3.67 -26.47
N VAL A 493 6.03 2.84 -25.65
CA VAL A 493 6.67 3.23 -24.40
C VAL A 493 8.08 2.65 -24.34
N VAL A 494 9.00 3.41 -23.74
CA VAL A 494 10.34 2.96 -23.38
C VAL A 494 10.46 3.09 -21.87
N THR A 495 10.63 1.96 -21.18
CA THR A 495 10.77 1.94 -19.72
C THR A 495 12.24 1.87 -19.31
N VAL A 496 12.59 2.59 -18.24
CA VAL A 496 13.91 2.57 -17.62
C VAL A 496 13.80 2.33 -16.12
N LYS A 497 14.82 1.75 -15.49
CA LYS A 497 14.79 1.47 -14.05
C LYS A 497 14.53 2.75 -13.24
N GLN A 498 13.75 2.61 -12.17
CA GLN A 498 13.43 3.70 -11.25
C GLN A 498 14.70 4.43 -10.79
N GLY A 499 14.74 5.75 -11.00
CA GLY A 499 15.86 6.61 -10.62
C GLY A 499 17.09 6.56 -11.54
N ASP A 500 17.11 5.76 -12.62
CA ASP A 500 18.22 5.74 -13.59
C ASP A 500 18.13 6.92 -14.57
N ILE A 501 18.49 8.11 -14.05
CA ILE A 501 18.52 9.38 -14.78
C ILE A 501 19.36 9.30 -16.06
N LYS A 502 20.46 8.55 -16.02
CA LYS A 502 21.37 8.42 -17.16
C LYS A 502 20.68 7.68 -18.30
N SER A 503 20.18 6.47 -18.04
CA SER A 503 19.52 5.67 -19.07
C SER A 503 18.24 6.35 -19.55
N PHE A 504 17.50 7.02 -18.66
CA PHE A 504 16.34 7.83 -19.05
C PHE A 504 16.70 8.88 -20.11
N ALA A 505 17.71 9.71 -19.84
CA ALA A 505 18.12 10.76 -20.76
C ALA A 505 18.71 10.20 -22.07
N ASP A 506 19.46 9.08 -21.98
CA ASP A 506 20.04 8.42 -23.15
C ASP A 506 18.91 7.92 -24.10
N GLU A 507 17.81 7.38 -23.56
CA GLU A 507 16.63 6.99 -24.34
C GLU A 507 15.88 8.18 -24.93
N VAL A 508 15.72 9.28 -24.17
CA VAL A 508 15.14 10.53 -24.70
C VAL A 508 15.96 11.05 -25.89
N VAL A 509 17.30 11.07 -25.78
CA VAL A 509 18.20 11.48 -26.87
C VAL A 509 18.07 10.56 -28.07
N SER A 510 17.97 9.24 -27.86
CA SER A 510 17.78 8.30 -28.96
C SER A 510 16.49 8.57 -29.72
N LEU A 511 15.36 8.81 -29.03
CA LEU A 511 14.08 9.11 -29.70
C LEU A 511 14.07 10.48 -30.39
N LEU A 512 14.81 11.46 -29.89
CA LEU A 512 14.94 12.77 -30.54
C LEU A 512 15.89 12.76 -31.75
N THR A 513 16.80 11.78 -31.86
CA THR A 513 17.79 11.69 -32.94
C THR A 513 17.49 10.59 -33.97
N ASP A 514 16.61 9.65 -33.66
CA ASP A 514 16.16 8.57 -34.55
C ASP A 514 14.67 8.73 -34.88
N ASP A 515 14.40 9.36 -36.02
CA ASP A 515 13.04 9.66 -36.50
C ASP A 515 12.26 8.38 -36.83
N ASP A 516 12.91 7.35 -37.39
CA ASP A 516 12.28 6.09 -37.76
C ASP A 516 11.83 5.31 -36.51
N ARG A 517 12.70 5.23 -35.49
CA ARG A 517 12.36 4.62 -34.19
C ARG A 517 11.21 5.36 -33.53
N ARG A 518 11.21 6.70 -33.58
CA ARG A 518 10.15 7.52 -32.99
C ARG A 518 8.81 7.33 -33.72
N GLU A 519 8.81 7.28 -35.05
CA GLU A 519 7.61 7.05 -35.86
C GLU A 519 7.03 5.65 -35.62
N GLU A 520 7.88 4.63 -35.50
CA GLU A 520 7.44 3.27 -35.18
C GLU A 520 6.77 3.21 -33.80
N LEU A 521 7.40 3.79 -32.78
CA LEU A 521 6.79 3.87 -31.44
C LEU A 521 5.49 4.69 -31.44
N SER A 522 5.40 5.74 -32.26
CA SER A 522 4.18 6.54 -32.41
C SER A 522 3.01 5.70 -32.93
N LYS A 523 3.25 4.89 -33.98
CA LYS A 523 2.25 3.95 -34.53
C LYS A 523 1.85 2.90 -33.49
N GLN A 524 2.82 2.36 -32.78
CA GLN A 524 2.58 1.39 -31.70
C GLN A 524 1.76 1.98 -30.55
N ALA A 525 2.02 3.22 -30.15
CA ALA A 525 1.28 3.92 -29.10
C ALA A 525 -0.21 4.00 -29.43
N ARG A 526 -0.57 4.45 -30.66
CA ARG A 526 -1.98 4.51 -31.11
C ARG A 526 -2.62 3.13 -31.15
N LYS A 527 -1.92 2.14 -31.71
CA LYS A 527 -2.43 0.76 -31.79
C LYS A 527 -2.70 0.17 -30.40
N SER A 528 -1.87 0.48 -29.41
CA SER A 528 -2.10 0.04 -28.03
C SER A 528 -3.32 0.71 -27.38
N ALA A 529 -3.59 1.98 -27.73
CA ALA A 529 -4.76 2.71 -27.24
C ALA A 529 -6.10 2.18 -27.77
N GLU A 530 -6.12 1.61 -28.99
CA GLU A 530 -7.33 1.09 -29.64
C GLU A 530 -8.09 0.09 -28.77
N TYR A 531 -7.39 -0.80 -28.07
CA TYR A 531 -8.01 -1.78 -27.18
C TYR A 531 -8.82 -1.08 -26.07
N PHE A 532 -8.24 -0.08 -25.42
CA PHE A 532 -8.87 0.63 -24.31
C PHE A 532 -9.98 1.57 -24.79
N MET A 533 -9.83 2.21 -25.95
CA MET A 533 -10.88 3.06 -26.54
C MET A 533 -12.15 2.27 -26.90
N ASN A 534 -12.01 0.98 -27.24
CA ASN A 534 -13.12 0.11 -27.59
C ASN A 534 -13.60 -0.76 -26.40
N TYR A 535 -13.01 -0.60 -25.22
CA TYR A 535 -13.40 -1.38 -24.05
C TYR A 535 -14.81 -0.99 -23.58
N ASN A 536 -15.71 -1.97 -23.43
CA ASN A 536 -17.09 -1.74 -22.96
C ASN A 536 -17.12 -1.51 -21.44
N ILE A 537 -16.63 -0.34 -21.02
CA ILE A 537 -16.50 0.03 -19.60
C ILE A 537 -17.85 0.04 -18.88
N VAL A 538 -18.91 0.50 -19.55
CA VAL A 538 -20.24 0.58 -18.94
C VAL A 538 -20.86 -0.81 -18.77
N GLY A 539 -20.65 -1.71 -19.73
CA GLY A 539 -21.03 -3.11 -19.60
C GLY A 539 -20.32 -3.79 -18.43
N ALA A 540 -19.01 -3.56 -18.28
CA ALA A 540 -18.23 -4.09 -17.16
C ALA A 540 -18.75 -3.60 -15.80
N TRP A 541 -19.00 -2.30 -15.65
CA TRP A 541 -19.60 -1.73 -14.43
C TRP A 541 -21.01 -2.26 -14.16
N LYS A 542 -21.82 -2.45 -15.21
CA LYS A 542 -23.15 -3.05 -15.06
C LYS A 542 -23.07 -4.48 -14.53
N ASN A 543 -22.15 -5.29 -15.04
CA ASN A 543 -21.91 -6.64 -14.52
C ASN A 543 -21.51 -6.60 -13.04
N VAL A 544 -20.65 -5.66 -12.65
CA VAL A 544 -20.28 -5.42 -11.25
C VAL A 544 -21.51 -5.11 -10.38
N PHE A 545 -22.35 -4.16 -10.82
CA PHE A 545 -23.56 -3.77 -10.08
C PHE A 545 -24.57 -4.92 -9.96
N GLU A 546 -24.66 -5.76 -10.99
CA GLU A 546 -25.57 -6.91 -11.05
C GLU A 546 -25.00 -8.16 -10.34
N GLY A 547 -23.74 -8.13 -9.91
CA GLY A 547 -23.08 -9.26 -9.24
C GLY A 547 -22.69 -10.39 -10.20
N ILE A 548 -22.57 -10.08 -11.50
CA ILE A 548 -22.12 -11.02 -12.52
C ILE A 548 -20.59 -11.06 -12.49
N SER A 549 -20.02 -12.26 -12.34
CA SER A 549 -18.57 -12.49 -12.40
C SER A 549 -18.11 -12.66 -13.83
N ASP A 550 -16.94 -12.10 -14.17
CA ASP A 550 -16.25 -12.39 -15.43
C ASP A 550 -15.71 -13.85 -15.43
N GLU A 551 -15.39 -14.35 -16.63
CA GLU A 551 -14.75 -15.67 -16.81
C GLU A 551 -13.39 -15.74 -16.06
N GLU A 552 -13.04 -16.93 -15.56
CA GLU A 552 -11.77 -17.14 -14.85
C GLU A 552 -10.57 -16.75 -15.72
N ILE A 553 -9.66 -15.93 -15.17
CA ILE A 553 -8.36 -15.66 -15.78
C ILE A 553 -7.62 -16.99 -15.94
N VAL A 554 -7.14 -17.28 -17.15
CA VAL A 554 -6.36 -18.49 -17.45
C VAL A 554 -5.18 -18.63 -16.48
N SER A 555 -4.98 -19.84 -15.92
CA SER A 555 -3.96 -20.14 -14.91
C SER A 555 -2.57 -19.56 -15.22
N GLU A 556 -2.10 -19.67 -16.46
CA GLU A 556 -0.77 -19.12 -16.82
C GLU A 556 -0.68 -17.61 -16.64
N ALA A 557 -1.71 -16.84 -17.01
CA ALA A 557 -1.71 -15.40 -16.82
C ALA A 557 -1.69 -15.03 -15.33
N GLN A 558 -2.35 -15.81 -14.48
CA GLN A 558 -2.33 -15.60 -13.03
C GLN A 558 -0.93 -15.81 -12.44
N ASP A 559 -0.22 -16.87 -12.85
CA ASP A 559 1.13 -17.15 -12.36
C ASP A 559 2.11 -16.01 -12.73
N GLN A 560 1.91 -15.40 -13.89
CA GLN A 560 2.69 -14.25 -14.34
C GLN A 560 2.46 -13.01 -13.46
N GLU A 561 1.21 -12.73 -13.12
CA GLU A 561 0.84 -11.64 -12.22
C GLU A 561 1.35 -11.89 -10.79
N ARG A 562 1.26 -13.13 -10.28
CA ARG A 562 1.80 -13.49 -8.94
C ARG A 562 3.30 -13.30 -8.87
N ALA A 563 4.04 -13.74 -9.90
CA ALA A 563 5.48 -13.50 -9.96
C ALA A 563 5.83 -12.01 -9.96
N LEU A 564 5.02 -11.19 -10.62
CA LEU A 564 5.18 -9.74 -10.61
C LEU A 564 4.86 -9.12 -9.25
N ILE A 565 3.76 -9.52 -8.62
CA ILE A 565 3.40 -9.10 -7.25
C ILE A 565 4.56 -9.39 -6.30
N TRP A 566 5.11 -10.60 -6.33
CA TRP A 566 6.23 -11.01 -5.50
C TRP A 566 7.48 -10.19 -5.74
N LYS A 567 7.80 -9.87 -7.00
CA LYS A 567 8.88 -8.95 -7.33
C LYS A 567 8.66 -7.57 -6.70
N LEU A 568 7.46 -7.01 -6.82
CA LEU A 568 7.15 -5.67 -6.30
C LEU A 568 7.17 -5.61 -4.76
N LEU A 569 6.67 -6.65 -4.09
CA LEU A 569 6.75 -6.79 -2.63
C LEU A 569 8.21 -6.92 -2.17
N ASP A 570 9.01 -7.75 -2.84
CA ASP A 570 10.43 -7.94 -2.58
C ASP A 570 11.24 -6.64 -2.72
N GLU A 571 11.03 -5.90 -3.81
CA GLU A 571 11.62 -4.58 -3.99
C GLU A 571 11.18 -3.60 -2.88
N SER A 572 9.94 -3.69 -2.43
CA SER A 572 9.42 -2.81 -1.36
C SER A 572 10.02 -3.11 0.00
N MET A 573 10.22 -4.39 0.34
CA MET A 573 10.92 -4.82 1.56
C MET A 573 12.33 -4.25 1.63
N LYS A 574 13.04 -4.21 0.50
CA LYS A 574 14.43 -3.75 0.42
C LYS A 574 14.61 -2.25 0.57
N VAL A 575 13.62 -1.44 0.18
CA VAL A 575 13.74 0.03 0.18
C VAL A 575 13.06 0.69 1.37
N THR A 576 12.20 -0.02 2.12
CA THR A 576 11.48 0.53 3.26
C THR A 576 12.22 0.28 4.58
N ASN A 577 12.36 1.34 5.39
CA ASN A 577 12.83 1.25 6.77
C ASN A 577 11.72 1.51 7.79
N ASP A 578 10.47 1.62 7.33
CA ASP A 578 9.31 1.85 8.18
C ASP A 578 8.86 0.54 8.83
N LYS A 579 9.00 0.45 10.15
CA LYS A 579 8.62 -0.73 10.93
C LYS A 579 7.19 -1.16 10.68
N ARG A 580 6.25 -0.21 10.60
CA ARG A 580 4.83 -0.53 10.37
C ARG A 580 4.69 -1.27 9.04
N LYS A 581 5.31 -0.75 7.98
CA LYS A 581 5.26 -1.34 6.63
C LYS A 581 5.94 -2.70 6.56
N LEU A 582 7.04 -2.89 7.29
CA LEU A 582 7.70 -4.18 7.41
C LEU A 582 6.77 -5.19 8.09
N ASP A 583 6.04 -4.79 9.14
CA ASP A 583 5.02 -5.64 9.76
C ASP A 583 3.90 -5.98 8.76
N GLU A 584 3.48 -5.04 7.89
CA GLU A 584 2.49 -5.34 6.85
C GLU A 584 3.00 -6.33 5.80
N LEU A 585 4.22 -6.11 5.29
CA LEU A 585 4.86 -7.00 4.32
C LEU A 585 5.07 -8.41 4.89
N ARG A 586 5.39 -8.50 6.19
CA ARG A 586 5.54 -9.77 6.91
C ARG A 586 4.24 -10.57 6.94
N GLU A 587 3.11 -9.94 7.27
CA GLU A 587 1.82 -10.63 7.29
C GLU A 587 1.32 -10.97 5.88
N ILE A 588 1.54 -10.11 4.87
CA ILE A 588 1.22 -10.45 3.47
C ILE A 588 1.95 -11.74 3.05
N ASP A 589 3.24 -11.85 3.40
CA ASP A 589 4.01 -13.06 3.13
C ASP A 589 3.51 -14.27 3.93
N LEU A 590 3.09 -14.06 5.18
CA LEU A 590 2.49 -15.12 5.98
C LEU A 590 1.14 -15.62 5.40
N GLU A 591 0.29 -14.70 4.94
CA GLU A 591 -1.00 -15.03 4.32
C GLU A 591 -0.82 -15.79 3.01
N ASP A 592 0.10 -15.35 2.15
CA ASP A 592 0.44 -16.08 0.93
C ASP A 592 0.98 -17.48 1.23
N ARG A 593 1.87 -17.62 2.20
CA ARG A 593 2.37 -18.94 2.63
C ARG A 593 1.25 -19.84 3.13
N ARG A 594 0.29 -19.31 3.91
CA ARG A 594 -0.90 -20.07 4.35
C ARG A 594 -1.79 -20.46 3.17
N ARG A 595 -1.98 -19.57 2.20
CA ARG A 595 -2.73 -19.84 0.97
C ARG A 595 -2.07 -20.95 0.14
N LEU A 596 -0.76 -20.86 -0.09
CA LEU A 596 0.01 -21.88 -0.78
C LEU A 596 0.00 -23.20 0.00
N GLN A 597 0.12 -23.16 1.33
CA GLN A 597 0.03 -24.37 2.15
C GLN A 597 -1.33 -25.03 2.02
N LYS A 598 -2.41 -24.26 2.03
CA LYS A 598 -3.77 -24.77 1.82
C LYS A 598 -3.92 -25.41 0.43
N ASN A 599 -3.30 -24.83 -0.60
CA ASN A 599 -3.41 -25.30 -1.98
C ASN A 599 -2.53 -26.53 -2.28
N PHE A 600 -1.33 -26.61 -1.68
CA PHE A 600 -0.34 -27.63 -2.02
C PHE A 600 -0.02 -28.61 -0.88
N GLY A 601 -0.31 -28.28 0.38
CA GLY A 601 -0.21 -29.20 1.51
C GLY A 601 1.21 -29.41 2.07
N PHE A 602 2.13 -28.45 1.91
CA PHE A 602 3.48 -28.55 2.50
C PHE A 602 3.50 -28.33 4.03
N ILE A 603 4.58 -28.73 4.70
CA ILE A 603 4.72 -28.66 6.17
C ILE A 603 4.90 -27.22 6.71
N ASP A 604 4.47 -27.00 7.96
CA ASP A 604 4.41 -25.68 8.63
C ASP A 604 5.75 -24.92 8.68
N TRP A 605 6.88 -25.62 8.60
CA TRP A 605 8.21 -24.99 8.57
C TRP A 605 8.36 -23.94 7.45
N HIS A 606 7.68 -24.13 6.33
CA HIS A 606 7.72 -23.19 5.20
C HIS A 606 6.91 -21.90 5.43
N LEU A 607 6.11 -21.84 6.51
CA LEU A 607 5.27 -20.69 6.85
C LEU A 607 6.06 -19.52 7.45
N THR A 608 7.32 -19.70 7.87
CA THR A 608 8.14 -18.59 8.37
C THR A 608 8.34 -17.53 7.28
N PRO A 609 7.95 -16.26 7.51
CA PRO A 609 8.14 -15.17 6.57
C PRO A 609 9.60 -14.93 6.18
N LYS A 610 9.85 -14.37 4.99
CA LYS A 610 11.17 -14.01 4.49
C LYS A 610 11.85 -12.97 5.37
N LEU A 611 11.11 -11.97 5.87
CA LEU A 611 11.63 -10.95 6.78
C LEU A 611 12.16 -11.53 8.11
N ASP A 612 11.70 -12.72 8.49
CA ASP A 612 12.18 -13.44 9.67
C ASP A 612 13.41 -14.32 9.37
N LYS A 613 13.94 -14.26 8.13
CA LYS A 613 15.10 -15.03 7.64
C LYS A 613 16.19 -14.08 7.11
N PRO A 614 16.80 -13.23 7.95
CA PRO A 614 17.78 -12.21 7.51
C PRO A 614 19.05 -12.79 6.86
N TYR A 615 19.30 -14.10 7.02
CA TYR A 615 20.40 -14.78 6.33
C TYR A 615 20.20 -14.87 4.81
N ILE A 616 18.96 -14.76 4.32
CA ILE A 616 18.64 -14.79 2.89
C ILE A 616 19.27 -13.60 2.18
N ASP A 617 19.08 -12.39 2.72
CA ASP A 617 19.63 -11.18 2.13
C ASP A 617 21.16 -11.24 2.10
N ALA A 618 21.79 -11.79 3.14
CA ALA A 618 23.24 -11.99 3.18
C ALA A 618 23.77 -12.94 2.09
N ILE A 619 23.02 -13.99 1.77
CA ILE A 619 23.35 -14.91 0.67
C ILE A 619 23.23 -14.18 -0.68
N VAL A 620 22.13 -13.47 -0.88
CA VAL A 620 21.89 -12.71 -2.13
C VAL A 620 22.96 -11.64 -2.33
N ASP A 621 23.27 -10.87 -1.30
CA ASP A 621 24.32 -9.83 -1.33
C ASP A 621 25.69 -10.45 -1.62
N ALA A 622 26.01 -11.61 -1.01
CA ALA A 622 27.25 -12.31 -1.30
C ALA A 622 27.37 -12.71 -2.77
N ILE A 623 26.29 -13.21 -3.38
CA ILE A 623 26.27 -13.56 -4.80
C ILE A 623 26.47 -12.29 -5.65
N VAL A 624 25.74 -11.22 -5.38
CA VAL A 624 25.83 -9.96 -6.14
C VAL A 624 27.22 -9.30 -6.01
N ASP A 625 27.85 -9.36 -4.85
CA ASP A 625 29.17 -8.77 -4.63
C ASP A 625 30.28 -9.51 -5.36
N GLN A 626 30.22 -10.84 -5.43
CA GLN A 626 31.24 -11.67 -6.08
C GLN A 626 31.21 -11.60 -7.60
N THR A 627 30.22 -10.91 -8.15
CA THR A 627 29.82 -11.00 -9.56
C THR A 627 29.85 -9.62 -10.22
N LYS A 628 30.80 -8.78 -9.83
CA LYS A 628 30.97 -7.43 -10.41
C LYS A 628 31.51 -7.41 -11.85
N ASP A 629 31.92 -8.55 -12.43
CA ASP A 629 32.56 -8.62 -13.76
C ASP A 629 31.98 -9.71 -14.70
N ARG A 630 31.43 -9.35 -15.87
CA ARG A 630 30.43 -10.16 -16.65
C ARG A 630 31.00 -11.28 -17.55
N SER A 631 30.46 -12.49 -17.39
CA SER A 631 29.85 -13.35 -18.44
C SER A 631 29.10 -14.53 -17.78
N TYR A 632 28.09 -15.11 -18.45
CA TYR A 632 27.22 -16.26 -18.06
C TYR A 632 27.38 -16.84 -16.65
N ARG A 633 26.34 -16.71 -15.81
CA ARG A 633 26.37 -17.06 -14.38
C ARG A 633 25.24 -18.00 -14.02
N SER A 634 25.58 -19.17 -13.49
CA SER A 634 24.64 -20.20 -13.08
C SER A 634 24.53 -20.27 -11.57
N ILE A 635 23.29 -20.25 -11.06
CA ILE A 635 22.99 -20.47 -9.65
C ILE A 635 22.12 -21.72 -9.56
N VAL A 636 22.55 -22.67 -8.74
CA VAL A 636 21.78 -23.86 -8.39
C VAL A 636 21.48 -23.82 -6.89
N GLU A 637 20.21 -23.91 -6.52
CA GLU A 637 19.78 -24.07 -5.14
C GLU A 637 19.19 -25.47 -4.94
N ILE A 638 19.70 -26.22 -3.96
CA ILE A 638 19.19 -27.52 -3.55
C ILE A 638 18.46 -27.34 -2.22
N GLY A 639 17.27 -27.93 -2.07
CA GLY A 639 16.39 -27.71 -0.92
C GLY A 639 15.87 -26.27 -0.89
N CYS A 640 15.42 -25.76 -2.04
CA CYS A 640 15.04 -24.36 -2.21
C CYS A 640 13.85 -23.92 -1.35
N GLY A 641 13.08 -24.87 -0.80
CA GLY A 641 11.84 -24.56 -0.11
C GLY A 641 10.92 -23.76 -1.03
N LEU A 642 10.31 -22.70 -0.50
CA LEU A 642 9.45 -21.83 -1.31
C LEU A 642 10.22 -20.90 -2.26
N GLY A 643 11.55 -21.01 -2.38
CA GLY A 643 12.37 -20.24 -3.32
C GLY A 643 12.76 -18.85 -2.83
N ASP A 644 12.78 -18.61 -1.52
CA ASP A 644 13.00 -17.27 -0.93
C ASP A 644 14.39 -16.67 -1.29
N ILE A 645 15.39 -17.51 -1.57
CA ILE A 645 16.75 -17.12 -2.01
C ILE A 645 16.84 -17.06 -3.54
N ILE A 646 16.73 -18.21 -4.23
CA ILE A 646 16.89 -18.27 -5.69
C ILE A 646 15.88 -17.39 -6.43
N GLY A 647 14.70 -17.22 -5.85
CA GLY A 647 13.63 -16.40 -6.39
C GLY A 647 13.87 -14.91 -6.27
N ASP A 648 14.91 -14.40 -5.59
CA ASP A 648 15.12 -12.97 -5.31
C ASP A 648 15.29 -12.08 -6.57
N SER A 649 14.85 -10.80 -6.51
CA SER A 649 14.95 -9.83 -7.61
C SER A 649 16.36 -9.49 -8.03
N LEU A 650 17.30 -9.48 -7.09
CA LEU A 650 18.68 -9.10 -7.37
C LEU A 650 19.41 -10.19 -8.16
N LEU A 651 18.87 -11.41 -8.17
CA LEU A 651 19.36 -12.54 -8.95
C LEU A 651 18.68 -12.64 -10.33
N GLU A 652 17.85 -11.66 -10.72
CA GLU A 652 17.35 -11.55 -12.08
C GLU A 652 18.50 -11.26 -13.06
N GLY A 653 18.65 -12.12 -14.08
CA GLY A 653 19.76 -12.09 -15.04
C GLY A 653 20.75 -13.25 -14.90
N TYR A 654 20.65 -14.04 -13.83
CA TYR A 654 21.36 -15.32 -13.69
C TYR A 654 20.56 -16.46 -14.32
N SER A 655 21.26 -17.50 -14.79
CA SER A 655 20.64 -18.79 -15.10
C SER A 655 20.38 -19.51 -13.78
N ARG A 656 19.12 -19.75 -13.41
CA ARG A 656 18.74 -20.20 -12.07
C ARG A 656 18.01 -21.53 -12.10
N LYS A 657 18.46 -22.48 -11.30
CA LYS A 657 17.81 -23.79 -11.11
C LYS A 657 17.58 -24.05 -9.64
N ALA A 658 16.41 -24.55 -9.31
CA ALA A 658 15.98 -24.82 -7.95
C ALA A 658 15.47 -26.25 -7.85
N TYR A 659 15.95 -26.98 -6.84
CA TYR A 659 15.61 -28.37 -6.59
C TYR A 659 15.00 -28.50 -5.19
N ASP A 660 13.91 -29.27 -5.07
CA ASP A 660 13.35 -29.70 -3.78
C ASP A 660 12.80 -31.12 -3.90
N LEU A 661 12.80 -31.88 -2.81
CA LEU A 661 12.28 -33.25 -2.80
C LEU A 661 10.75 -33.29 -2.89
N SER A 662 10.07 -32.23 -2.44
CA SER A 662 8.61 -32.15 -2.44
C SER A 662 8.09 -31.52 -3.74
N SER A 663 7.24 -32.26 -4.45
CA SER A 663 6.48 -31.74 -5.59
C SER A 663 5.58 -30.57 -5.20
N GLU A 664 5.03 -30.61 -3.99
CA GLU A 664 4.12 -29.60 -3.43
C GLU A 664 4.86 -28.27 -3.21
N VAL A 665 6.06 -28.35 -2.64
CA VAL A 665 6.95 -27.18 -2.44
C VAL A 665 7.37 -26.58 -3.78
N ILE A 666 7.73 -27.42 -4.77
CA ILE A 666 8.07 -26.94 -6.12
C ILE A 666 6.88 -26.27 -6.82
N CYS A 667 5.68 -26.81 -6.69
CA CYS A 667 4.48 -26.18 -7.24
C CYS A 667 4.22 -24.82 -6.58
N ALA A 668 4.34 -24.75 -5.25
CA ALA A 668 4.17 -23.51 -4.50
C ALA A 668 5.23 -22.45 -4.87
N ALA A 669 6.50 -22.84 -4.98
CA ALA A 669 7.59 -21.94 -5.36
C ALA A 669 7.44 -21.44 -6.81
N ARG A 670 7.02 -22.33 -7.72
CA ARG A 670 6.71 -21.96 -9.11
C ARG A 670 5.59 -20.93 -9.18
N GLU A 671 4.50 -21.10 -8.42
CA GLU A 671 3.39 -20.15 -8.38
C GLU A 671 3.86 -18.73 -7.95
N ARG A 672 4.83 -18.65 -7.03
CA ARG A 672 5.39 -17.36 -6.57
C ARG A 672 6.35 -16.71 -7.56
N PHE A 673 7.08 -17.48 -8.37
CA PHE A 673 8.31 -17.00 -9.02
C PHE A 673 8.49 -17.39 -10.49
N MET A 674 7.51 -18.01 -11.16
CA MET A 674 7.60 -18.55 -12.52
C MET A 674 8.29 -17.62 -13.53
N LYS A 675 7.88 -16.35 -13.60
CA LYS A 675 8.44 -15.37 -14.56
C LYS A 675 9.76 -14.72 -14.16
N ARG A 676 10.31 -15.09 -13.02
CA ARG A 676 11.67 -14.70 -12.64
C ARG A 676 12.71 -15.54 -13.37
N GLY A 677 12.33 -16.53 -14.17
CA GLY A 677 13.29 -17.32 -14.95
C GLY A 677 14.09 -18.30 -14.09
N VAL A 678 13.44 -18.84 -13.06
CA VAL A 678 13.96 -19.98 -12.28
C VAL A 678 13.37 -21.25 -12.86
N GLU A 679 14.23 -22.22 -13.16
CA GLU A 679 13.81 -23.57 -13.54
C GLU A 679 13.62 -24.41 -12.28
N TRP A 680 12.42 -24.95 -12.09
CA TRP A 680 12.02 -25.67 -10.88
C TRP A 680 11.95 -27.17 -11.11
N TYR A 681 12.66 -27.94 -10.28
CA TYR A 681 12.82 -29.38 -10.40
C TYR A 681 12.46 -30.10 -9.11
N VAL A 682 11.72 -31.20 -9.21
CA VAL A 682 11.60 -32.16 -8.11
C VAL A 682 12.85 -33.05 -8.14
N GLY A 683 13.69 -32.97 -7.12
CA GLY A 683 14.98 -33.65 -7.12
C GLY A 683 15.89 -33.31 -5.93
N SER A 684 17.06 -33.92 -5.94
CA SER A 684 18.06 -33.91 -4.86
C SER A 684 19.47 -33.59 -5.39
N PHE A 685 20.49 -33.69 -4.54
CA PHE A 685 21.90 -33.59 -4.94
C PHE A 685 22.27 -34.43 -6.17
N ASN A 686 21.71 -35.64 -6.29
CA ASN A 686 22.06 -36.56 -7.37
C ASN A 686 21.48 -36.18 -8.74
N ASP A 687 20.49 -35.29 -8.75
CA ASP A 687 19.76 -34.86 -9.95
C ASP A 687 20.39 -33.63 -10.61
N VAL A 688 21.28 -32.93 -9.90
CA VAL A 688 22.06 -31.80 -10.42
C VAL A 688 23.10 -32.31 -11.42
N LYS A 689 22.92 -31.94 -12.70
CA LYS A 689 23.75 -32.39 -13.85
C LYS A 689 24.33 -31.21 -14.64
N ASP A 690 24.44 -30.06 -14.00
CA ASP A 690 24.95 -28.83 -14.59
C ASP A 690 26.48 -28.84 -14.61
N ARG A 691 27.09 -28.95 -15.80
CA ARG A 691 28.56 -29.10 -15.93
C ARG A 691 29.35 -27.97 -15.27
N ASP A 692 28.87 -26.74 -15.35
CA ASP A 692 29.50 -25.55 -14.77
C ASP A 692 28.49 -24.78 -13.90
N ILE A 693 28.72 -24.78 -12.60
CA ILE A 693 27.90 -24.13 -11.57
C ILE A 693 28.74 -23.02 -10.94
N GLU A 694 28.33 -21.75 -11.10
CA GLU A 694 29.05 -20.67 -10.45
C GLU A 694 28.72 -20.60 -8.96
N PHE A 695 27.43 -20.67 -8.59
CA PHE A 695 26.99 -20.69 -7.20
C PHE A 695 26.11 -21.90 -6.94
N LEU A 696 26.53 -22.73 -5.99
CA LEU A 696 25.70 -23.78 -5.42
C LEU A 696 25.26 -23.38 -4.01
N ILE A 697 23.96 -23.40 -3.76
CA ILE A 697 23.36 -23.05 -2.47
C ILE A 697 22.74 -24.32 -1.87
N ALA A 698 23.16 -24.67 -0.67
CA ALA A 698 22.60 -25.78 0.11
C ALA A 698 22.56 -25.38 1.58
N VAL A 699 21.51 -24.65 1.97
CA VAL A 699 21.34 -24.14 3.33
C VAL A 699 20.12 -24.75 4.01
N ASN A 700 20.11 -24.77 5.35
CA ASN A 700 19.00 -25.19 6.20
C ASN A 700 18.75 -26.72 6.23
N PHE A 701 18.30 -27.31 5.12
CA PHE A 701 17.82 -28.71 5.10
C PHE A 701 18.93 -29.73 5.37
N ILE A 702 20.19 -29.38 5.07
CA ILE A 702 21.37 -30.25 5.24
C ILE A 702 21.57 -30.71 6.68
N HIS A 703 21.04 -29.97 7.66
CA HIS A 703 21.14 -30.30 9.09
C HIS A 703 20.21 -31.44 9.53
N SER A 704 19.33 -31.90 8.63
CA SER A 704 18.55 -33.14 8.80
C SER A 704 19.26 -34.37 8.21
N ILE A 705 20.42 -34.20 7.57
CA ILE A 705 21.19 -35.26 6.90
C ILE A 705 22.36 -35.65 7.78
N LYS A 706 22.60 -36.96 7.96
CA LYS A 706 23.77 -37.46 8.68
C LYS A 706 25.08 -37.11 7.96
N PRO A 707 26.17 -36.82 8.68
CA PRO A 707 27.46 -36.45 8.07
C PRO A 707 27.96 -37.42 6.99
N GLU A 708 27.82 -38.73 7.20
CA GLU A 708 28.27 -39.74 6.24
C GLU A 708 27.54 -39.69 4.88
N TYR A 709 26.24 -39.36 4.88
CA TYR A 709 25.47 -39.21 3.65
C TYR A 709 25.73 -37.87 2.98
N LEU A 710 25.93 -36.81 3.77
CA LEU A 710 26.24 -35.49 3.22
C LEU A 710 27.62 -35.48 2.54
N LEU A 711 28.60 -36.19 3.11
CA LEU A 711 29.90 -36.44 2.48
C LEU A 711 29.74 -37.14 1.13
N GLU A 712 28.93 -38.21 1.06
CA GLU A 712 28.65 -38.92 -0.19
C GLU A 712 27.99 -38.01 -1.23
N TYR A 713 27.04 -37.16 -0.81
CA TYR A 713 26.37 -36.21 -1.69
C TYR A 713 27.32 -35.16 -2.26
N PHE A 714 28.17 -34.53 -1.44
CA PHE A 714 29.16 -33.58 -1.94
C PHE A 714 30.18 -34.25 -2.86
N ASN A 715 30.70 -35.43 -2.50
CA ASN A 715 31.63 -36.18 -3.36
C ASN A 715 31.02 -36.47 -4.73
N ASN A 716 29.79 -36.97 -4.77
CA ASN A 716 29.09 -37.23 -6.03
C ASN A 716 28.88 -35.95 -6.83
N LEU A 717 28.51 -34.86 -6.17
CA LEU A 717 28.18 -33.60 -6.81
C LEU A 717 29.43 -32.91 -7.40
N TYR A 718 30.56 -32.85 -6.68
CA TYR A 718 31.83 -32.35 -7.20
C TYR A 718 32.46 -33.27 -8.26
N SER A 719 32.14 -34.58 -8.26
CA SER A 719 32.64 -35.50 -9.31
C SER A 719 31.98 -35.29 -10.68
N ARG A 720 30.79 -34.66 -10.72
CA ARG A 720 29.97 -34.51 -11.94
C ARG A 720 29.87 -33.06 -12.42
N ASN A 721 30.14 -32.10 -11.54
CA ASN A 721 29.91 -30.67 -11.78
C ASN A 721 31.16 -29.87 -11.37
N LYS A 722 31.57 -28.90 -12.18
CA LYS A 722 32.56 -27.88 -11.79
C LYS A 722 31.82 -26.80 -11.01
N ILE A 723 32.07 -26.70 -9.71
CA ILE A 723 31.43 -25.72 -8.82
C ILE A 723 32.47 -24.68 -8.41
N LYS A 724 32.18 -23.39 -8.63
CA LYS A 724 33.07 -22.29 -8.25
C LYS A 724 32.88 -21.90 -6.79
N TYR A 725 31.64 -21.54 -6.44
CA TYR A 725 31.28 -21.11 -5.10
C TYR A 725 30.24 -22.06 -4.51
N LEU A 726 30.45 -22.44 -3.25
CA LEU A 726 29.50 -23.19 -2.44
C LEU A 726 29.05 -22.33 -1.28
N ILE A 727 27.74 -22.19 -1.10
CA ILE A 727 27.10 -21.48 0.00
C ILE A 727 26.35 -22.50 0.86
N VAL A 728 26.79 -22.66 2.09
CA VAL A 728 26.22 -23.56 3.10
C VAL A 728 26.05 -22.82 4.42
N ASP A 729 25.33 -23.41 5.37
CA ASP A 729 25.19 -22.87 6.71
C ASP A 729 25.74 -23.80 7.80
N LYS A 730 26.17 -23.17 8.90
CA LYS A 730 26.52 -23.83 10.15
C LYS A 730 25.57 -23.35 11.23
N VAL A 731 24.86 -24.29 11.85
CA VAL A 731 23.88 -24.00 12.89
C VAL A 731 24.28 -24.57 14.25
N THR A 732 23.84 -23.90 15.30
CA THR A 732 23.73 -24.38 16.67
C THR A 732 22.24 -24.38 17.07
N GLY A 733 21.85 -25.10 18.13
CA GLY A 733 20.45 -25.16 18.57
C GLY A 733 19.79 -26.53 18.34
N ASN A 734 18.50 -26.56 18.02
CA ASN A 734 17.67 -27.77 17.97
C ASN A 734 17.80 -28.59 16.67
N TYR A 735 18.95 -28.54 16.01
CA TYR A 735 19.17 -29.27 14.76
C TYR A 735 19.75 -30.67 15.05
N PRO A 736 19.34 -31.72 14.31
CA PRO A 736 19.86 -33.08 14.51
C PRO A 736 21.38 -33.20 14.29
N TYR A 737 21.94 -32.43 13.34
CA TYR A 737 23.35 -32.50 12.96
C TYR A 737 23.98 -31.11 12.73
N THR A 738 25.17 -30.91 13.26
CA THR A 738 26.09 -29.81 12.89
C THR A 738 27.26 -30.40 12.10
N HIS A 739 27.61 -29.75 11.00
CA HIS A 739 28.58 -30.28 10.03
C HIS A 739 29.93 -29.57 10.10
N ASP A 740 31.01 -30.33 9.88
CA ASP A 740 32.36 -29.82 9.72
C ASP A 740 32.76 -29.84 8.24
N PHE A 741 32.56 -28.72 7.56
CA PHE A 741 32.73 -28.64 6.10
C PHE A 741 34.17 -28.81 5.63
N GLU A 742 35.18 -28.56 6.48
CA GLU A 742 36.58 -28.86 6.14
C GLU A 742 36.79 -30.36 5.87
N SER A 743 36.03 -31.22 6.57
CA SER A 743 36.07 -32.68 6.40
C SER A 743 35.15 -33.20 5.29
N LEU A 744 34.15 -32.40 4.87
CA LEU A 744 33.11 -32.79 3.92
C LEU A 744 33.39 -32.34 2.48
N LEU A 745 34.30 -31.37 2.30
CA LEU A 745 34.59 -30.76 1.01
C LEU A 745 35.98 -31.19 0.51
N PRO A 746 36.20 -31.16 -0.82
CA PRO A 746 37.53 -31.42 -1.38
C PRO A 746 38.59 -30.45 -0.85
N GLU A 747 39.84 -30.91 -0.73
CA GLU A 747 40.96 -30.11 -0.17
C GLU A 747 41.23 -28.79 -0.92
N TYR A 748 40.79 -28.67 -2.17
CA TYR A 748 40.95 -27.45 -2.99
C TYR A 748 39.82 -26.43 -2.81
N VAL A 749 38.83 -26.72 -1.96
CA VAL A 749 37.69 -25.84 -1.65
C VAL A 749 37.91 -25.24 -0.26
N HIS A 750 37.95 -23.91 -0.17
CA HIS A 750 38.26 -23.20 1.07
C HIS A 750 37.20 -22.16 1.44
N GLU A 751 36.95 -22.01 2.75
CA GLU A 751 36.09 -20.94 3.27
C GLU A 751 36.77 -19.59 3.00
N ILE A 752 36.09 -18.72 2.23
CA ILE A 752 36.60 -17.38 1.92
C ILE A 752 35.84 -16.29 2.68
N LYS A 753 34.61 -16.58 3.15
CA LYS A 753 33.80 -15.61 3.88
C LYS A 753 32.79 -16.30 4.80
N ARG A 754 32.53 -15.66 5.93
CA ARG A 754 31.53 -16.06 6.93
C ARG A 754 30.64 -14.87 7.27
N PHE A 755 29.34 -15.11 7.35
CA PHE A 755 28.31 -14.12 7.71
C PHE A 755 27.50 -14.59 8.92
N GLY A 756 27.05 -13.67 9.76
CA GLY A 756 26.28 -13.96 10.98
C GLY A 756 26.98 -13.51 12.28
N PRO A 757 26.46 -13.91 13.45
CA PRO A 757 25.37 -14.87 13.63
C PRO A 757 23.99 -14.32 13.22
N TYR A 758 23.19 -15.17 12.61
CA TYR A 758 21.73 -15.04 12.50
C TYR A 758 21.09 -15.97 13.52
N TYR A 759 19.86 -15.71 13.95
CA TYR A 759 19.18 -16.56 14.94
C TYR A 759 18.10 -17.41 14.27
N ALA A 760 18.16 -18.73 14.48
CA ALA A 760 17.18 -19.67 13.96
C ALA A 760 17.07 -20.90 14.89
N ASP A 761 15.85 -21.32 15.21
CA ASP A 761 15.54 -22.54 15.99
C ASP A 761 16.41 -22.76 17.24
N GLY A 762 16.36 -21.77 18.15
CA GLY A 762 17.01 -21.86 19.46
C GLY A 762 18.53 -21.72 19.45
N GLY A 763 19.16 -21.41 18.32
CA GLY A 763 20.61 -21.16 18.26
C GLY A 763 21.06 -20.21 17.16
N GLU A 764 22.38 -20.16 16.97
CA GLU A 764 23.07 -19.31 16.01
C GLU A 764 23.25 -20.02 14.66
N ARG A 765 23.09 -19.27 13.57
CA ARG A 765 23.31 -19.68 12.19
C ARG A 765 24.37 -18.79 11.57
N TYR A 766 25.38 -19.40 10.97
CA TYR A 766 26.41 -18.72 10.19
C TYR A 766 26.30 -19.18 8.74
N ILE A 767 26.34 -18.24 7.79
CA ILE A 767 26.45 -18.55 6.36
C ILE A 767 27.92 -18.61 5.99
N LEU A 768 28.33 -19.66 5.31
CA LEU A 768 29.70 -19.91 4.89
C LEU A 768 29.77 -19.89 3.36
N LEU A 769 30.63 -19.05 2.81
CA LEU A 769 30.96 -19.00 1.40
C LEU A 769 32.32 -19.67 1.18
N TRP A 770 32.32 -20.73 0.38
CA TRP A 770 33.48 -21.50 0.01
C TRP A 770 33.81 -21.31 -1.47
N GLU A 771 35.09 -21.25 -1.81
CA GLU A 771 35.58 -21.11 -3.18
C GLU A 771 36.44 -22.32 -3.56
N ASN A 772 36.18 -22.86 -4.75
CA ASN A 772 37.03 -23.83 -5.40
C ASN A 772 38.21 -23.10 -6.07
N MET A 773 39.40 -23.24 -5.48
CA MET A 773 40.62 -22.57 -5.95
C MET A 773 41.14 -23.09 -7.30
N THR A 774 40.61 -24.22 -7.77
CA THR A 774 40.95 -24.82 -9.07
C THR A 774 39.91 -24.52 -10.15
N TYR A 775 38.93 -23.67 -9.86
CA TYR A 775 37.90 -23.32 -10.83
C TYR A 775 38.51 -22.56 -12.03
N GLY A 776 38.45 -23.15 -13.22
CA GLY A 776 39.01 -22.59 -14.46
C GLY A 776 40.46 -22.99 -14.76
N SER A 777 41.12 -23.79 -13.90
CA SER A 777 42.34 -24.51 -14.29
C SER A 777 41.93 -25.84 -14.94
N ASP A 778 42.25 -25.99 -16.23
CA ASP A 778 42.09 -27.26 -16.97
C ASP A 778 43.07 -28.34 -16.52
#